data_AF-A0A2N9MEA3-F1
#
_entry.id   AF-A0A2N9MEA3-F1
#
_cell.length_a   1.000
_cell.length_b   1.000
_cell.length_c   1.000
_cell.angle_alpha   90.00
_cell.angle_beta   90.00
_cell.angle_gamma   90.00
#
_symmetry.space_group_name_H-M   'P 1'
#
loop_
_entity.id
_entity.type
_entity.pdbx_description
1 polymer ?
#
loop_
_entity_poly.entity_id
_entity_poly.type
_entity_poly.pdbx_seq_one_letter_code
_entity_poly.pdbx_strand_id
1 'polypeptide(L)'
;MRKLTILISIVAALCAAAVYDPAIFASLQWRSIGPPRGGRSITCAGSPGLPNEYYFGATGGGLWKTTDGGLTWRPVTDGQLHSSSVGAVAVSESNSDVVYLGMGETELRGNIMQGDGVYKSTDAGKTWKHIGLTDTEAISRIRIHPTNPDIVYVSALGHPYGKNAERGVFRSKDGGATWQKVLYRDDHAGAVDLAMDPHSPQVLFAAIWDANRTSWSLTSGGESSGLFKTTDGGDHWTEITRNPGLPPGIIGKIGVAVSGADSNRVYAIVENENGGVFVTDDAGATWKKVSEDRSLRQRAFYYSRIYADPKTKDTMYVLNTGFYKSVDGGKTYRQLRPPHGDNHDVWIDPTNPQRMINSNDGGGNVSINGGQTWTGQQYATAQLYHVAVTRDIPYHVCGAQQDSSTICVSSAGVPSGPGRGGGGGGGGRGAVNSYSVGGGESGYIAPHPTNPNLFYAGSQGALLTRFDRRTGYTRDIQVYPLFFSGESAGSLPERWQWTFPIVFSPLNPDVLYTSSQHLWKTTDDGHSWQKISPDLTRADPKTLGDSGGPITHDQNGPEIYGTLFTIAPSRKEADTIWTGSDDGLVYITRNGGKNWTRITPPGMPDFGRVSLIDASPHNPAAAYVAVKNYQSDDRKPYIFKTADYGKTWTKIVNGIPDDDFVHAVREDPGRAGLLFAGTEHGIYVSFDDGAQWQSIALNLPDTQVSDIVIEGKDVVIATHGRSFYILDDITPLRQLTPALVTEDVHLFHPPTAERNVNPARIDYFLSKPVDKITIDILDSKGQVVRSFIGSPEEDRNRLVGQAIGLPADAEGGDDPGAGGGGGGGRGGAVAPSVPRKAGINHFQWDGRYPGAKTFQGMVLWSGSTQGPAAVPGTYQVRLTANGKTLTDKFVIQKDPRLDNVTIADLAEQFALALKVRDRLTDADEMVILVRELKKQMDDRLKKNQDAALKTALDNFQGKLSAVEEEVYQVRNRSGQDPLNFPIKLNNKIAALGSSIERGDGKPTAASYEVFKLLSDQLAVQKTRLDTTLKTDLPAVNKLLTDRRLDPLAPTTTESK
;
A
#
# COMPACT_ATOMS: atom_id res chain seq x y z
N MET A 1 -45.63 -0.96 -61.39
CA MET A 1 -45.32 -1.67 -60.12
C MET A 1 -43.93 -2.29 -60.22
N ARG A 2 -42.89 -1.61 -59.74
CA ARG A 2 -41.54 -2.16 -59.53
C ARG A 2 -40.94 -1.50 -58.29
N LYS A 3 -40.38 -2.35 -57.43
CA LYS A 3 -39.89 -2.09 -56.08
C LYS A 3 -38.73 -1.09 -56.08
N LEU A 4 -38.76 -0.14 -55.16
CA LEU A 4 -37.64 0.76 -54.85
C LEU A 4 -36.94 0.21 -53.60
N THR A 5 -35.73 -0.32 -53.77
CA THR A 5 -34.87 -0.76 -52.67
C THR A 5 -33.99 0.42 -52.27
N ILE A 6 -34.22 0.98 -51.08
CA ILE A 6 -33.33 1.97 -50.47
C ILE A 6 -32.22 1.19 -49.75
N LEU A 7 -30.99 1.33 -50.24
CA LEU A 7 -29.78 0.83 -49.58
C LEU A 7 -29.41 1.85 -48.48
N ILE A 8 -29.61 1.48 -47.21
CA ILE A 8 -29.05 2.20 -46.07
C ILE A 8 -27.63 1.67 -45.89
N SER A 9 -26.64 2.44 -46.35
CA SER A 9 -25.24 2.21 -46.04
C SER A 9 -24.96 2.63 -44.60
N ILE A 10 -25.04 1.69 -43.65
CA ILE A 10 -24.46 1.85 -42.32
C ILE A 10 -22.95 1.77 -42.50
N VAL A 11 -22.29 2.92 -42.53
CA VAL A 11 -20.84 2.99 -42.29
C VAL A 11 -20.64 2.76 -40.81
N ALA A 12 -20.44 1.50 -40.43
CA ALA A 12 -19.80 1.19 -39.15
C ALA A 12 -18.36 1.69 -39.25
N ALA A 13 -18.11 2.89 -38.72
CA ALA A 13 -16.75 3.29 -38.41
C ALA A 13 -16.25 2.30 -37.34
N LEU A 14 -15.45 1.32 -37.78
CA LEU A 14 -14.56 0.59 -36.89
C LEU A 14 -13.65 1.64 -36.26
N CYS A 15 -14.02 2.15 -35.07
CA CYS A 15 -13.06 2.77 -34.19
C CYS A 15 -12.01 1.70 -33.92
N ALA A 16 -10.82 1.87 -34.51
CA ALA A 16 -9.67 1.07 -34.14
C ALA A 16 -9.50 1.19 -32.62
N ALA A 17 -9.32 0.05 -31.95
CA ALA A 17 -9.13 0.01 -30.51
C ALA A 17 -7.97 0.95 -30.10
N ALA A 18 -8.20 1.75 -29.07
CA ALA A 18 -7.27 2.81 -28.67
C ALA A 18 -6.20 2.24 -27.73
N VAL A 19 -5.25 1.47 -28.30
CA VAL A 19 -4.06 0.99 -27.59
C VAL A 19 -2.99 2.07 -27.63
N TYR A 20 -2.56 2.54 -26.47
CA TYR A 20 -1.50 3.55 -26.32
C TYR A 20 -0.16 2.90 -25.98
N ASP A 21 0.96 3.53 -26.35
CA ASP A 21 2.28 3.05 -25.90
C ASP A 21 2.37 3.14 -24.36
N PRO A 22 2.69 2.04 -23.63
CA PRO A 22 2.85 2.07 -22.18
C PRO A 22 3.85 3.11 -21.66
N ALA A 23 4.82 3.51 -22.46
CA ALA A 23 5.75 4.59 -22.14
C ALA A 23 5.04 5.93 -21.87
N ILE A 24 3.83 6.14 -22.40
CA ILE A 24 3.04 7.35 -22.19
C ILE A 24 2.65 7.51 -20.73
N PHE A 25 2.28 6.43 -20.05
CA PHE A 25 1.85 6.47 -18.65
C PHE A 25 2.91 5.97 -17.66
N ALA A 26 4.12 5.64 -18.10
CA ALA A 26 5.22 5.16 -17.26
C ALA A 26 5.68 6.13 -16.15
N SER A 27 5.29 7.41 -16.21
CA SER A 27 5.57 8.39 -15.15
C SER A 27 4.56 8.37 -14.00
N LEU A 28 3.39 7.75 -14.21
CA LEU A 28 2.38 7.63 -13.17
C LEU A 28 2.91 6.67 -12.10
N GLN A 29 2.54 6.92 -10.85
CA GLN A 29 2.99 6.11 -9.73
C GLN A 29 1.84 5.85 -8.75
N TRP A 30 1.71 4.59 -8.35
CA TRP A 30 0.89 4.17 -7.23
C TRP A 30 1.60 4.55 -5.93
N ARG A 31 0.87 5.27 -5.07
CA ARG A 31 1.31 5.64 -3.73
C ARG A 31 0.65 4.74 -2.70
N SER A 32 1.45 3.96 -1.97
CA SER A 32 0.94 3.23 -0.81
C SER A 32 0.56 4.23 0.28
N ILE A 33 -0.63 4.08 0.85
CA ILE A 33 -1.09 4.92 1.98
C ILE A 33 -1.14 4.14 3.30
N GLY A 34 -0.65 2.90 3.31
CA GLY A 34 -0.74 2.01 4.45
C GLY A 34 -2.16 1.46 4.66
N PRO A 35 -2.53 1.06 5.88
CA PRO A 35 -1.75 1.18 7.13
C PRO A 35 -0.59 0.17 7.22
N PRO A 36 0.42 0.43 8.06
CA PRO A 36 1.44 -0.55 8.45
C PRO A 36 0.85 -1.51 9.50
N ARG A 37 -0.11 -2.34 9.08
CA ARG A 37 -0.74 -3.38 9.90
C ARG A 37 -0.55 -4.73 9.21
N GLY A 38 0.08 -5.67 9.92
CA GLY A 38 0.34 -7.00 9.40
C GLY A 38 -0.92 -7.78 9.08
N GLY A 39 -0.80 -8.72 8.16
CA GLY A 39 -1.83 -9.64 7.70
C GLY A 39 -1.24 -11.05 7.59
N ARG A 40 -2.02 -12.02 7.10
CA ARG A 40 -1.69 -13.44 7.26
C ARG A 40 -0.36 -13.84 6.64
N SER A 41 0.42 -14.58 7.42
CA SER A 41 1.67 -15.25 7.03
C SER A 41 1.60 -16.71 7.41
N ILE A 42 1.96 -17.59 6.46
CA ILE A 42 1.91 -19.05 6.64
C ILE A 42 3.28 -19.71 6.68
N THR A 43 4.35 -18.93 6.50
CA THR A 43 5.72 -19.46 6.55
C THR A 43 6.75 -18.45 7.04
N CYS A 44 7.77 -18.93 7.75
CA CYS A 44 8.92 -18.12 8.15
C CYS A 44 10.21 -18.93 8.26
N ALA A 45 11.34 -18.24 8.15
CA ALA A 45 12.67 -18.80 8.36
C ALA A 45 13.59 -17.78 9.02
N GLY A 46 14.64 -18.25 9.71
CA GLY A 46 15.72 -17.42 10.22
C GLY A 46 17.07 -17.88 9.69
N SER A 47 18.08 -17.02 9.80
CA SER A 47 19.46 -17.39 9.51
C SER A 47 20.16 -17.96 10.76
N PRO A 48 20.73 -19.18 10.67
CA PRO A 48 21.64 -19.68 11.70
C PRO A 48 22.95 -18.89 11.77
N GLY A 49 23.45 -18.39 10.63
CA GLY A 49 24.71 -17.65 10.53
C GLY A 49 24.62 -16.17 10.92
N LEU A 50 23.43 -15.55 10.82
CA LEU A 50 23.20 -14.13 11.06
C LEU A 50 22.13 -13.94 12.15
N PRO A 51 22.53 -13.60 13.41
CA PRO A 51 21.63 -13.61 14.56
C PRO A 51 20.36 -12.73 14.49
N ASN A 52 20.39 -11.69 13.66
CA ASN A 52 19.30 -10.73 13.55
C ASN A 52 18.54 -10.83 12.22
N GLU A 53 18.86 -11.82 11.38
CA GLU A 53 18.23 -12.00 10.07
C GLU A 53 17.09 -13.02 10.10
N TYR A 54 15.91 -12.59 9.68
CA TYR A 54 14.71 -13.42 9.59
C TYR A 54 13.84 -13.04 8.39
N TYR A 55 12.99 -13.98 7.98
CA TYR A 55 12.09 -13.87 6.84
C TYR A 55 10.69 -14.38 7.21
N PHE A 56 9.66 -13.72 6.71
CA PHE A 56 8.30 -14.28 6.69
C PHE A 56 7.66 -14.12 5.31
N GLY A 57 6.87 -15.10 4.92
CA GLY A 57 6.11 -15.12 3.67
C GLY A 57 4.68 -14.67 3.89
N ALA A 58 4.34 -13.48 3.37
CA ALA A 58 2.98 -12.97 3.45
C ALA A 58 2.08 -13.65 2.41
N THR A 59 0.80 -13.81 2.76
CA THR A 59 -0.23 -14.27 1.82
C THR A 59 -0.73 -13.07 1.01
N GLY A 60 -0.47 -13.10 -0.31
CA GLY A 60 -0.72 -11.99 -1.25
C GLY A 60 0.21 -10.77 -1.12
N GLY A 61 1.29 -10.88 -0.33
CA GLY A 61 2.13 -9.74 0.09
C GLY A 61 3.64 -9.88 -0.12
N GLY A 62 4.11 -10.98 -0.72
CA GLY A 62 5.51 -11.27 -0.99
C GLY A 62 6.33 -11.72 0.22
N LEU A 63 7.66 -11.81 0.05
CA LEU A 63 8.58 -12.16 1.13
C LEU A 63 9.11 -10.89 1.81
N TRP A 64 9.10 -10.90 3.14
CA TRP A 64 9.59 -9.81 3.96
C TRP A 64 10.81 -10.25 4.76
N LYS A 65 11.79 -9.35 4.87
CA LYS A 65 13.07 -9.56 5.56
C LYS A 65 13.31 -8.51 6.64
N THR A 66 13.91 -8.95 7.73
CA THR A 66 14.51 -8.09 8.76
C THR A 66 15.99 -8.46 8.95
N THR A 67 16.81 -7.49 9.34
CA THR A 67 18.22 -7.69 9.72
C THR A 67 18.55 -7.10 11.09
N ASP A 68 17.54 -6.63 11.82
CA ASP A 68 17.66 -5.99 13.15
C ASP A 68 16.84 -6.72 14.22
N GLY A 69 16.51 -8.00 13.98
CA GLY A 69 15.80 -8.83 14.95
C GLY A 69 14.29 -8.59 14.99
N GLY A 70 13.70 -8.09 13.90
CA GLY A 70 12.25 -7.91 13.77
C GLY A 70 11.74 -6.53 14.17
N LEU A 71 12.62 -5.53 14.33
CA LEU A 71 12.24 -4.15 14.60
C LEU A 71 11.82 -3.43 13.31
N THR A 72 12.51 -3.70 12.20
CA THR A 72 12.13 -3.21 10.87
C THR A 72 12.05 -4.33 9.85
N TRP A 73 11.06 -4.24 8.97
CA TRP A 73 10.77 -5.22 7.92
C TRP A 73 10.71 -4.54 6.56
N ARG A 74 11.25 -5.20 5.53
CA ARG A 74 11.23 -4.72 4.14
C ARG A 74 10.81 -5.84 3.19
N PRO A 75 9.99 -5.57 2.16
CA PRO A 75 9.74 -6.55 1.11
C PRO A 75 11.04 -6.75 0.32
N VAL A 76 11.33 -7.98 -0.06
CA VAL A 76 12.52 -8.35 -0.84
C VAL A 76 12.19 -9.03 -2.17
N THR A 77 10.92 -8.97 -2.57
CA THR A 77 10.38 -9.63 -3.78
C THR A 77 9.67 -8.66 -4.73
N ASP A 78 9.42 -7.41 -4.30
CA ASP A 78 8.70 -6.41 -5.10
C ASP A 78 9.39 -6.21 -6.47
N GLY A 79 8.63 -6.41 -7.54
CA GLY A 79 9.10 -6.27 -8.93
C GLY A 79 9.96 -7.41 -9.46
N GLN A 80 10.12 -8.52 -8.72
CA GLN A 80 10.99 -9.65 -9.11
C GLN A 80 10.27 -10.99 -9.27
N LEU A 81 9.03 -11.11 -8.77
CA LEU A 81 8.23 -12.34 -8.84
C LEU A 81 6.96 -12.12 -9.69
N HIS A 82 6.34 -13.22 -10.11
CA HIS A 82 5.06 -13.27 -10.85
C HIS A 82 3.90 -13.87 -10.02
N SER A 83 4.11 -13.99 -8.72
CA SER A 83 3.08 -14.34 -7.74
C SER A 83 3.43 -13.67 -6.41
N SER A 84 2.40 -13.31 -5.66
CA SER A 84 2.53 -12.55 -4.42
C SER A 84 2.30 -13.37 -3.15
N SER A 85 1.80 -14.60 -3.26
CA SER A 85 1.50 -15.44 -2.09
C SER A 85 2.62 -16.44 -1.83
N VAL A 86 3.17 -16.44 -0.62
CA VAL A 86 4.34 -17.26 -0.26
C VAL A 86 3.92 -18.40 0.67
N GLY A 87 4.06 -19.64 0.20
CA GLY A 87 3.73 -20.86 0.94
C GLY A 87 4.88 -21.46 1.74
N ALA A 88 6.11 -21.29 1.27
CA ALA A 88 7.28 -21.81 1.94
C ALA A 88 8.51 -20.91 1.76
N VAL A 89 9.25 -20.67 2.85
CA VAL A 89 10.60 -20.09 2.79
C VAL A 89 11.58 -20.99 3.52
N ALA A 90 12.75 -21.22 2.94
CA ALA A 90 13.84 -21.96 3.58
C ALA A 90 15.18 -21.25 3.35
N VAL A 91 15.93 -21.06 4.43
CA VAL A 91 17.29 -20.50 4.44
C VAL A 91 18.27 -21.64 4.67
N SER A 92 19.34 -21.73 3.87
CA SER A 92 20.35 -22.77 4.04
C SER A 92 21.15 -22.58 5.34
N GLU A 93 21.33 -23.68 6.08
CA GLU A 93 22.12 -23.70 7.32
C GLU A 93 23.63 -23.55 7.06
N SER A 94 24.11 -24.09 5.93
CA SER A 94 25.53 -24.03 5.54
C SER A 94 25.92 -22.73 4.84
N ASN A 95 24.94 -22.02 4.26
CA ASN A 95 25.16 -20.72 3.62
C ASN A 95 23.86 -19.89 3.60
N SER A 96 23.74 -18.92 4.51
CA SER A 96 22.53 -18.11 4.64
C SER A 96 22.25 -17.15 3.49
N ASP A 97 23.18 -16.98 2.54
CA ASP A 97 22.90 -16.26 1.29
C ASP A 97 21.98 -17.06 0.35
N VAL A 98 21.91 -18.39 0.51
CA VAL A 98 21.05 -19.26 -0.28
C VAL A 98 19.68 -19.39 0.38
N VAL A 99 18.67 -18.84 -0.30
CA VAL A 99 17.27 -18.86 0.13
C VAL A 99 16.41 -19.44 -0.98
N TYR A 100 15.53 -20.37 -0.63
CA TYR A 100 14.51 -20.92 -1.53
C TYR A 100 13.13 -20.45 -1.09
N LEU A 101 12.28 -20.16 -2.08
CA LEU A 101 10.94 -19.64 -1.91
C LEU A 101 9.96 -20.50 -2.72
N GLY A 102 8.92 -21.01 -2.08
CA GLY A 102 7.82 -21.72 -2.72
C GLY A 102 6.56 -20.88 -2.66
N MET A 103 5.88 -20.75 -3.78
CA MET A 103 4.73 -19.86 -3.94
C MET A 103 3.40 -20.60 -3.73
N GLY A 104 2.35 -19.84 -3.40
CA GLY A 104 0.99 -20.32 -3.20
C GLY A 104 0.71 -20.92 -1.83
N GLU A 105 -0.55 -20.95 -1.43
CA GLU A 105 -0.94 -21.25 -0.04
C GLU A 105 -1.46 -22.68 0.15
N THR A 106 -1.20 -23.28 1.34
CA THR A 106 -1.61 -24.65 1.65
C THR A 106 -2.63 -24.77 2.78
N GLU A 107 -2.96 -23.64 3.40
CA GLU A 107 -3.93 -23.48 4.45
C GLU A 107 -5.30 -23.22 3.80
N LEU A 108 -5.91 -24.28 3.25
CA LEU A 108 -7.08 -24.28 2.35
C LEU A 108 -8.34 -23.56 2.87
N ARG A 109 -8.30 -22.23 3.00
CA ARG A 109 -9.44 -21.34 3.29
C ARG A 109 -10.14 -20.92 2.00
N GLY A 110 -11.29 -20.23 2.11
CA GLY A 110 -12.13 -19.84 0.97
C GLY A 110 -11.53 -18.82 0.01
N ASN A 111 -10.36 -18.26 0.32
CA ASN A 111 -9.73 -17.12 -0.36
C ASN A 111 -8.21 -17.24 -0.41
N ILE A 112 -7.70 -18.46 -0.58
CA ILE A 112 -6.26 -18.67 -0.80
C ILE A 112 -5.87 -18.27 -2.22
N MET A 113 -4.62 -17.87 -2.40
CA MET A 113 -4.03 -17.50 -3.68
C MET A 113 -3.06 -18.57 -4.17
N GLN A 114 -3.07 -18.77 -5.48
CA GLN A 114 -2.19 -19.72 -6.16
C GLN A 114 -0.80 -19.13 -6.41
N GLY A 115 0.19 -20.00 -6.33
CA GLY A 115 1.58 -19.74 -6.67
C GLY A 115 1.93 -20.10 -8.10
N ASP A 116 3.15 -19.77 -8.48
CA ASP A 116 3.74 -20.03 -9.78
C ASP A 116 5.03 -20.87 -9.68
N GLY A 117 5.25 -21.59 -8.57
CA GLY A 117 6.37 -22.53 -8.40
C GLY A 117 7.44 -22.07 -7.42
N VAL A 118 8.71 -22.32 -7.75
CA VAL A 118 9.85 -22.12 -6.83
C VAL A 118 10.82 -21.06 -7.36
N TYR A 119 11.27 -20.20 -6.46
CA TYR A 119 12.36 -19.25 -6.69
C TYR A 119 13.57 -19.54 -5.79
N LYS A 120 14.75 -19.13 -6.26
CA LYS A 120 16.01 -19.17 -5.51
C LYS A 120 16.70 -17.82 -5.52
N SER A 121 17.25 -17.45 -4.38
CA SER A 121 18.22 -16.38 -4.22
C SER A 121 19.56 -16.96 -3.75
N THR A 122 20.66 -16.36 -4.20
CA THR A 122 22.03 -16.67 -3.74
C THR A 122 22.72 -15.45 -3.14
N ASP A 123 21.96 -14.42 -2.80
CA ASP A 123 22.42 -13.15 -2.24
C ASP A 123 21.49 -12.64 -1.11
N ALA A 124 20.93 -13.59 -0.35
CA ALA A 124 20.06 -13.37 0.81
C ALA A 124 18.78 -12.57 0.47
N GLY A 125 18.19 -12.83 -0.70
CA GLY A 125 16.93 -12.27 -1.16
C GLY A 125 17.05 -10.94 -1.90
N LYS A 126 18.24 -10.48 -2.28
CA LYS A 126 18.36 -9.24 -3.08
C LYS A 126 17.90 -9.47 -4.53
N THR A 127 18.25 -10.63 -5.09
CA THR A 127 17.81 -11.08 -6.41
C THR A 127 17.18 -12.48 -6.36
N TRP A 128 16.17 -12.70 -7.21
CA TRP A 128 15.45 -13.97 -7.30
C TRP A 128 15.46 -14.52 -8.72
N LYS A 129 15.56 -15.85 -8.82
CA LYS A 129 15.46 -16.60 -10.07
C LYS A 129 14.36 -17.65 -9.94
N HIS A 130 13.42 -17.67 -10.88
CA HIS A 130 12.46 -18.78 -11.02
C HIS A 130 13.20 -20.05 -11.45
N ILE A 131 12.99 -21.15 -10.73
CA ILE A 131 13.70 -22.42 -10.90
C ILE A 131 12.75 -23.60 -11.13
N GLY A 132 11.55 -23.33 -11.65
CA GLY A 132 10.59 -24.35 -12.09
C GLY A 132 9.51 -24.67 -11.07
N LEU A 133 8.90 -25.84 -11.26
CA LEU A 133 7.70 -26.29 -10.56
C LEU A 133 6.44 -25.42 -10.76
N THR A 134 6.28 -24.89 -11.98
CA THR A 134 5.33 -23.81 -12.29
C THR A 134 3.85 -24.17 -12.08
N ASP A 135 3.45 -25.43 -12.29
CA ASP A 135 2.06 -25.88 -12.22
C ASP A 135 1.70 -26.47 -10.84
N THR A 136 2.49 -26.15 -9.80
CA THR A 136 2.24 -26.67 -8.45
C THR A 136 1.14 -25.91 -7.71
N GLU A 137 0.95 -24.62 -7.99
CA GLU A 137 0.02 -23.67 -7.34
C GLU A 137 0.06 -23.54 -5.80
N ALA A 138 0.54 -24.53 -5.06
CA ALA A 138 0.55 -24.53 -3.61
C ALA A 138 1.71 -25.38 -3.07
N ILE A 139 2.73 -24.70 -2.55
CA ILE A 139 3.93 -25.33 -1.98
C ILE A 139 3.92 -25.20 -0.46
N SER A 140 3.91 -26.33 0.24
CA SER A 140 3.77 -26.36 1.70
C SER A 140 5.09 -26.24 2.45
N ARG A 141 6.17 -26.85 1.93
CA ARG A 141 7.46 -26.95 2.61
C ARG A 141 8.62 -27.05 1.65
N ILE A 142 9.75 -26.47 2.07
CA ILE A 142 11.06 -26.67 1.48
C ILE A 142 12.02 -27.15 2.57
N ARG A 143 12.85 -28.16 2.25
CA ARG A 143 13.93 -28.65 3.11
C ARG A 143 15.24 -28.66 2.33
N ILE A 144 16.24 -28.00 2.89
CA ILE A 144 17.58 -27.89 2.32
C ILE A 144 18.48 -28.83 3.11
N HIS A 145 19.32 -29.60 2.42
CA HIS A 145 20.30 -30.46 3.08
C HIS A 145 21.27 -29.60 3.93
N PRO A 146 21.54 -29.97 5.20
CA PRO A 146 22.20 -29.08 6.17
C PRO A 146 23.60 -28.65 5.74
N THR A 147 24.33 -29.52 5.03
CA THR A 147 25.71 -29.26 4.59
C THR A 147 25.88 -29.05 3.08
N ASN A 148 24.80 -29.13 2.28
CA ASN A 148 24.88 -28.95 0.83
C ASN A 148 23.61 -28.24 0.30
N PRO A 149 23.65 -26.93 0.03
CA PRO A 149 22.47 -26.18 -0.39
C PRO A 149 21.92 -26.53 -1.78
N ASP A 150 22.61 -27.37 -2.55
CA ASP A 150 22.14 -27.82 -3.87
C ASP A 150 21.22 -29.04 -3.79
N ILE A 151 21.23 -29.75 -2.66
CA ILE A 151 20.27 -30.83 -2.38
C ILE A 151 19.08 -30.21 -1.64
N VAL A 152 17.96 -30.11 -2.33
CA VAL A 152 16.74 -29.46 -1.84
C VAL A 152 15.51 -30.28 -2.18
N TYR A 153 14.55 -30.31 -1.26
CA TYR A 153 13.29 -31.00 -1.38
C TYR A 153 12.13 -30.02 -1.28
N VAL A 154 11.09 -30.21 -2.10
CA VAL A 154 9.89 -29.39 -2.15
C VAL A 154 8.67 -30.29 -1.96
N SER A 155 7.79 -29.91 -1.04
CA SER A 155 6.47 -30.52 -0.86
C SER A 155 5.42 -29.69 -1.56
N ALA A 156 4.84 -30.23 -2.63
CA ALA A 156 3.78 -29.60 -3.39
C ALA A 156 2.44 -30.27 -3.10
N LEU A 157 1.48 -29.47 -2.65
CA LEU A 157 0.09 -29.91 -2.53
C LEU A 157 -0.52 -30.07 -3.92
N GLY A 158 -0.19 -29.17 -4.86
CA GLY A 158 -0.85 -29.09 -6.17
C GLY A 158 -1.99 -28.10 -6.18
N HIS A 159 -2.79 -28.15 -7.24
CA HIS A 159 -3.96 -27.29 -7.43
C HIS A 159 -4.95 -27.47 -6.27
N PRO A 160 -5.25 -26.42 -5.49
CA PRO A 160 -6.23 -26.51 -4.40
C PRO A 160 -7.67 -26.75 -4.85
N TYR A 161 -7.97 -26.40 -6.12
CA TYR A 161 -9.33 -26.31 -6.67
C TYR A 161 -9.60 -27.28 -7.82
N GLY A 162 -8.61 -28.12 -8.15
CA GLY A 162 -8.65 -28.98 -9.32
C GLY A 162 -7.68 -30.14 -9.18
N LYS A 163 -7.62 -31.00 -10.19
CA LYS A 163 -6.65 -32.10 -10.25
C LYS A 163 -5.45 -31.65 -11.07
N ASN A 164 -4.25 -32.03 -10.65
CA ASN A 164 -3.05 -31.78 -11.45
C ASN A 164 -1.99 -32.86 -11.18
N ALA A 165 -1.10 -33.07 -12.15
CA ALA A 165 -0.04 -34.07 -12.02
C ALA A 165 1.11 -33.58 -11.13
N GLU A 166 1.26 -32.27 -10.91
CA GLU A 166 2.39 -31.67 -10.20
C GLU A 166 2.17 -31.61 -8.69
N ARG A 167 2.07 -32.80 -8.08
CA ARG A 167 1.89 -33.03 -6.65
C ARG A 167 2.98 -33.93 -6.08
N GLY A 168 3.12 -33.90 -4.76
CA GLY A 168 3.99 -34.81 -4.01
C GLY A 168 5.32 -34.17 -3.61
N VAL A 169 6.36 -34.99 -3.45
CA VAL A 169 7.70 -34.51 -3.07
C VAL A 169 8.60 -34.48 -4.29
N PHE A 170 9.23 -33.33 -4.53
CA PHE A 170 10.23 -33.12 -5.56
C PHE A 170 11.61 -32.94 -4.91
N ARG A 171 12.65 -33.45 -5.56
CA ARG A 171 14.04 -33.33 -5.13
C ARG A 171 14.88 -32.77 -6.25
N SER A 172 15.73 -31.80 -5.92
CA SER A 172 16.84 -31.35 -6.75
C SER A 172 18.16 -31.78 -6.10
N LYS A 173 19.18 -32.07 -6.93
CA LYS A 173 20.57 -32.28 -6.50
C LYS A 173 21.55 -31.26 -7.09
N ASP A 174 21.04 -30.27 -7.81
CA ASP A 174 21.80 -29.24 -8.54
C ASP A 174 21.29 -27.82 -8.23
N GLY A 175 20.69 -27.65 -7.06
CA GLY A 175 20.22 -26.36 -6.56
C GLY A 175 19.03 -25.78 -7.32
N GLY A 176 18.20 -26.63 -7.93
CA GLY A 176 16.95 -26.27 -8.58
C GLY A 176 17.05 -26.19 -10.11
N ALA A 177 18.17 -26.55 -10.71
CA ALA A 177 18.26 -26.59 -12.17
C ALA A 177 17.43 -27.73 -12.76
N THR A 178 17.33 -28.85 -12.04
CA THR A 178 16.44 -29.96 -12.39
C THR A 178 15.69 -30.51 -11.17
N TRP A 179 14.47 -31.00 -11.40
CA TRP A 179 13.62 -31.57 -10.36
C TRP A 179 13.22 -33.01 -10.70
N GLN A 180 13.34 -33.89 -9.71
CA GLN A 180 12.86 -35.26 -9.77
C GLN A 180 11.67 -35.40 -8.81
N LYS A 181 10.52 -35.88 -9.32
CA LYS A 181 9.40 -36.30 -8.47
C LYS A 181 9.77 -37.62 -7.78
N VAL A 182 9.92 -37.59 -6.46
CA VAL A 182 10.43 -38.72 -5.65
C VAL A 182 9.37 -39.37 -4.78
N LEU A 183 8.26 -38.69 -4.50
CA LEU A 183 7.08 -39.28 -3.87
C LEU A 183 5.83 -38.73 -4.55
N TYR A 184 4.93 -39.62 -4.96
CA TYR A 184 3.67 -39.29 -5.64
C TYR A 184 2.62 -40.34 -5.31
N ARG A 185 1.39 -39.91 -5.06
CA ARG A 185 0.26 -40.81 -4.82
C ARG A 185 -0.66 -40.83 -6.04
N ASP A 186 -1.19 -39.67 -6.40
CA ASP A 186 -2.11 -39.47 -7.53
C ASP A 186 -2.28 -37.96 -7.84
N ASP A 187 -3.26 -37.63 -8.68
CA ASP A 187 -3.51 -36.28 -9.21
C ASP A 187 -4.40 -35.39 -8.33
N HIS A 188 -4.82 -35.86 -7.14
CA HIS A 188 -5.66 -35.11 -6.21
C HIS A 188 -5.08 -35.00 -4.79
N ALA A 189 -4.20 -35.92 -4.38
CA ALA A 189 -3.50 -35.88 -3.09
C ALA A 189 -2.05 -35.42 -3.26
N GLY A 190 -1.60 -34.48 -2.42
CA GLY A 190 -0.28 -33.87 -2.51
C GLY A 190 0.45 -33.74 -1.18
N ALA A 191 1.73 -33.37 -1.23
CA ALA A 191 2.57 -33.29 -0.04
C ALA A 191 2.34 -31.98 0.73
N VAL A 192 2.03 -32.11 2.03
CA VAL A 192 1.70 -30.97 2.92
C VAL A 192 2.69 -30.74 4.05
N ASP A 193 3.51 -31.73 4.36
CA ASP A 193 4.57 -31.59 5.35
C ASP A 193 5.76 -32.49 5.01
N LEU A 194 6.94 -32.05 5.43
CA LEU A 194 8.20 -32.74 5.21
C LEU A 194 9.18 -32.42 6.34
N ALA A 195 9.67 -33.47 7.00
CA ALA A 195 10.70 -33.39 8.02
C ALA A 195 11.94 -34.15 7.56
N MET A 196 13.10 -33.55 7.75
CA MET A 196 14.41 -34.15 7.52
C MET A 196 15.06 -34.39 8.88
N ASP A 197 15.68 -35.55 9.05
CA ASP A 197 16.51 -35.80 10.23
C ASP A 197 17.80 -34.95 10.13
N PRO A 198 18.08 -34.05 11.09
CA PRO A 198 19.24 -33.17 11.04
C PRO A 198 20.57 -33.90 11.19
N HIS A 199 20.60 -35.11 11.79
CA HIS A 199 21.82 -35.90 11.95
C HIS A 199 22.03 -36.91 10.83
N SER A 200 20.95 -37.27 10.12
CA SER A 200 20.96 -38.23 9.02
C SER A 200 20.06 -37.74 7.88
N PRO A 201 20.50 -36.76 7.07
CA PRO A 201 19.64 -36.08 6.07
C PRO A 201 19.16 -36.95 4.90
N GLN A 202 19.53 -38.23 4.86
CA GLN A 202 18.94 -39.26 3.98
C GLN A 202 17.63 -39.83 4.54
N VAL A 203 17.35 -39.60 5.83
CA VAL A 203 16.11 -39.98 6.50
C VAL A 203 15.15 -38.80 6.45
N LEU A 204 14.01 -39.00 5.79
CA LEU A 204 12.94 -37.99 5.71
C LEU A 204 11.58 -38.64 5.98
N PHE A 205 10.67 -37.82 6.49
CA PHE A 205 9.27 -38.15 6.68
C PHE A 205 8.42 -37.17 5.89
N ALA A 206 7.47 -37.67 5.10
CA ALA A 206 6.58 -36.85 4.29
C ALA A 206 5.12 -37.21 4.54
N ALA A 207 4.27 -36.19 4.61
CA ALA A 207 2.82 -36.36 4.69
C ALA A 207 2.17 -36.02 3.34
N ILE A 208 1.41 -36.96 2.80
CA ILE A 208 0.49 -36.74 1.66
C ILE A 208 -0.91 -36.52 2.23
N TRP A 209 -1.62 -35.52 1.71
CA TRP A 209 -2.96 -35.13 2.11
C TRP A 209 -3.89 -35.12 0.90
N ASP A 210 -4.96 -35.90 1.00
CA ASP A 210 -6.10 -35.84 0.11
C ASP A 210 -7.02 -34.70 0.56
N ALA A 211 -7.01 -33.61 -0.20
CA ALA A 211 -7.88 -32.47 0.05
C ALA A 211 -8.19 -31.70 -1.22
N ASN A 212 -9.41 -31.17 -1.27
CA ASN A 212 -9.90 -30.36 -2.37
C ASN A 212 -10.86 -29.28 -1.84
N ARG A 213 -10.86 -28.12 -2.48
CA ARG A 213 -11.78 -27.02 -2.18
C ARG A 213 -12.56 -26.60 -3.42
N THR A 214 -13.78 -26.12 -3.19
CA THR A 214 -14.64 -25.47 -4.19
C THR A 214 -15.11 -24.11 -3.63
N SER A 215 -15.94 -23.39 -4.39
CA SER A 215 -16.60 -22.17 -3.91
C SER A 215 -17.51 -22.39 -2.68
N TRP A 216 -17.99 -23.61 -2.43
CA TRP A 216 -19.01 -23.92 -1.42
C TRP A 216 -18.66 -25.09 -0.49
N SER A 217 -17.51 -25.76 -0.69
CA SER A 217 -17.12 -26.91 0.12
C SER A 217 -15.61 -27.07 0.25
N LEU A 218 -15.18 -27.58 1.40
CA LEU A 218 -13.87 -28.20 1.59
C LEU A 218 -14.05 -29.70 1.79
N THR A 219 -13.07 -30.49 1.37
CA THR A 219 -12.91 -31.90 1.76
C THR A 219 -11.52 -32.11 2.33
N SER A 220 -11.43 -32.66 3.54
CA SER A 220 -10.16 -32.99 4.21
C SER A 220 -10.12 -34.47 4.60
N GLY A 221 -9.16 -35.18 4.02
CA GLY A 221 -8.87 -36.59 4.31
C GLY A 221 -9.58 -37.57 3.39
N GLY A 222 -8.85 -38.61 3.01
CA GLY A 222 -9.27 -39.66 2.10
C GLY A 222 -8.28 -40.82 2.07
N GLU A 223 -8.51 -41.80 1.20
CA GLU A 223 -7.68 -43.03 1.13
C GLU A 223 -6.26 -42.77 0.61
N SER A 224 -6.05 -41.64 -0.07
CA SER A 224 -4.76 -41.22 -0.60
C SER A 224 -3.90 -40.44 0.40
N SER A 225 -4.45 -40.04 1.55
CA SER A 225 -3.66 -39.46 2.65
C SER A 225 -2.74 -40.50 3.29
N GLY A 226 -1.52 -40.10 3.67
CA GLY A 226 -0.59 -41.02 4.33
C GLY A 226 0.68 -40.37 4.88
N LEU A 227 1.35 -41.10 5.78
CA LEU A 227 2.68 -40.77 6.30
C LEU A 227 3.70 -41.73 5.70
N PHE A 228 4.77 -41.19 5.12
CA PHE A 228 5.81 -41.94 4.43
C PHE A 228 7.17 -41.67 5.04
N LYS A 229 8.05 -42.66 5.01
CA LYS A 229 9.44 -42.57 5.45
C LYS A 229 10.39 -43.06 4.36
N THR A 230 11.48 -42.32 4.15
CA THR A 230 12.66 -42.76 3.38
C THR A 230 13.87 -42.85 4.30
N THR A 231 14.84 -43.69 3.95
CA THR A 231 16.17 -43.74 4.58
C THR A 231 17.32 -43.60 3.59
N ASP A 232 17.03 -43.35 2.30
CA ASP A 232 18.01 -43.24 1.21
C ASP A 232 17.86 -41.95 0.40
N GLY A 233 17.38 -40.88 1.02
CA GLY A 233 17.23 -39.57 0.38
C GLY A 233 16.06 -39.48 -0.59
N GLY A 234 15.09 -40.38 -0.47
CA GLY A 234 13.84 -40.37 -1.23
C GLY A 234 13.90 -41.19 -2.51
N ASP A 235 14.93 -42.03 -2.70
CA ASP A 235 14.93 -42.97 -3.81
C ASP A 235 13.88 -44.08 -3.59
N HIS A 236 13.63 -44.45 -2.32
CA HIS A 236 12.53 -45.34 -1.93
C HIS A 236 11.75 -44.80 -0.72
N TRP A 237 10.42 -44.94 -0.75
CA TRP A 237 9.53 -44.55 0.33
C TRP A 237 8.71 -45.72 0.84
N THR A 238 8.66 -45.87 2.16
CA THR A 238 7.80 -46.82 2.87
C THR A 238 6.63 -46.07 3.49
N GLU A 239 5.41 -46.50 3.18
CA GLU A 239 4.22 -45.99 3.86
C GLU A 239 4.16 -46.55 5.30
N ILE A 240 4.05 -45.67 6.29
CA ILE A 240 4.01 -46.00 7.72
C ILE A 240 2.71 -45.55 8.40
N THR A 241 1.71 -45.09 7.63
CA THR A 241 0.42 -44.59 8.10
C THR A 241 -0.34 -45.57 9.01
N ARG A 242 -0.03 -46.87 8.91
CA ARG A 242 -0.71 -47.97 9.61
C ARG A 242 0.21 -48.72 10.58
N ASN A 243 1.38 -48.18 10.89
CA ASN A 243 2.27 -48.80 11.87
C ASN A 243 1.60 -48.89 13.25
N PRO A 244 1.96 -49.91 14.08
CA PRO A 244 1.34 -50.13 15.38
C PRO A 244 1.29 -48.86 16.24
N GLY A 245 0.10 -48.53 16.73
CA GLY A 245 -0.15 -47.39 17.62
C GLY A 245 -0.69 -46.13 16.94
N LEU A 246 -0.60 -46.01 15.61
CA LEU A 246 -1.33 -44.98 14.83
C LEU A 246 -2.81 -45.39 14.65
N PRO A 247 -3.72 -44.41 14.47
CA PRO A 247 -5.14 -44.70 14.41
C PRO A 247 -5.55 -45.36 13.07
N PRO A 248 -6.53 -46.28 13.09
CA PRO A 248 -7.11 -46.84 11.86
C PRO A 248 -8.09 -45.85 11.20
N GLY A 249 -8.59 -46.21 10.00
CA GLY A 249 -9.61 -45.44 9.28
C GLY A 249 -9.05 -44.31 8.42
N ILE A 250 -9.92 -43.37 8.02
CA ILE A 250 -9.57 -42.23 7.16
C ILE A 250 -8.59 -41.32 7.90
N ILE A 251 -7.54 -40.89 7.20
CA ILE A 251 -6.55 -39.94 7.73
C ILE A 251 -6.65 -38.64 6.94
N GLY A 252 -6.58 -37.53 7.65
CA GLY A 252 -6.52 -36.19 7.07
C GLY A 252 -5.10 -35.63 7.08
N LYS A 253 -4.97 -34.34 7.35
CA LYS A 253 -3.68 -33.65 7.40
C LYS A 253 -2.82 -34.20 8.54
N ILE A 254 -1.52 -34.40 8.27
CA ILE A 254 -0.53 -34.83 9.27
C ILE A 254 0.60 -33.80 9.32
N GLY A 255 0.96 -33.38 10.52
CA GLY A 255 2.22 -32.68 10.78
C GLY A 255 3.23 -33.65 11.38
N VAL A 256 4.51 -33.56 11.00
CA VAL A 256 5.59 -34.43 11.48
C VAL A 256 6.87 -33.65 11.81
N ALA A 257 7.54 -34.01 12.91
CA ALA A 257 8.82 -33.42 13.29
C ALA A 257 9.78 -34.45 13.89
N VAL A 258 11.05 -34.40 13.49
CA VAL A 258 12.13 -35.20 14.07
C VAL A 258 12.84 -34.38 15.14
N SER A 259 13.12 -34.98 16.30
CA SER A 259 13.87 -34.35 17.37
C SER A 259 15.31 -34.06 16.95
N GLY A 260 15.75 -32.82 17.13
CA GLY A 260 17.15 -32.45 16.89
C GLY A 260 18.13 -33.02 17.92
N ALA A 261 17.65 -33.58 19.03
CA ALA A 261 18.49 -34.22 20.05
C ALA A 261 18.58 -35.75 19.91
N ASP A 262 17.66 -36.39 19.18
CA ASP A 262 17.58 -37.86 19.06
C ASP A 262 16.79 -38.24 17.80
N SER A 263 17.48 -38.77 16.79
CA SER A 263 16.90 -39.21 15.51
C SER A 263 15.81 -40.28 15.64
N ASN A 264 15.77 -41.03 16.75
CA ASN A 264 14.71 -42.01 16.97
C ASN A 264 13.42 -41.39 17.52
N ARG A 265 13.49 -40.16 18.05
CA ARG A 265 12.34 -39.44 18.57
C ARG A 265 11.67 -38.63 17.46
N VAL A 266 10.47 -39.07 17.05
CA VAL A 266 9.64 -38.37 16.07
C VAL A 266 8.27 -38.08 16.68
N TYR A 267 7.74 -36.90 16.36
CA TYR A 267 6.43 -36.42 16.76
C TYR A 267 5.52 -36.35 15.54
N ALA A 268 4.26 -36.74 15.70
CA ALA A 268 3.24 -36.57 14.67
C ALA A 268 1.95 -36.03 15.28
N ILE A 269 1.31 -35.08 14.62
CA ILE A 269 -0.06 -34.66 14.90
C ILE A 269 -0.95 -35.11 13.76
N VAL A 270 -1.98 -35.89 14.07
CA VAL A 270 -2.75 -36.64 13.05
C VAL A 270 -4.22 -36.25 13.11
N GLU A 271 -4.74 -35.76 11.97
CA GLU A 271 -6.19 -35.62 11.74
C GLU A 271 -6.83 -36.99 11.52
N ASN A 272 -7.67 -37.39 12.45
CA ASN A 272 -8.48 -38.61 12.43
C ASN A 272 -9.55 -38.46 13.52
N GLU A 273 -10.65 -39.21 13.43
CA GLU A 273 -11.69 -39.27 14.47
C GLU A 273 -11.09 -39.56 15.85
N ASN A 274 -10.19 -40.55 15.91
CA ASN A 274 -9.42 -40.97 17.09
C ASN A 274 -7.99 -40.38 17.11
N GLY A 275 -7.75 -39.30 16.37
CA GLY A 275 -6.47 -38.62 16.22
C GLY A 275 -5.99 -37.87 17.47
N GLY A 276 -4.82 -37.23 17.36
CA GLY A 276 -4.11 -36.61 18.48
C GLY A 276 -2.63 -36.39 18.18
N VAL A 277 -1.84 -36.21 19.25
CA VAL A 277 -0.38 -36.16 19.17
C VAL A 277 0.19 -37.54 19.50
N PHE A 278 1.07 -38.02 18.62
CA PHE A 278 1.73 -39.31 18.70
C PHE A 278 3.24 -39.13 18.76
N VAL A 279 3.91 -40.02 19.48
CA VAL A 279 5.37 -40.08 19.57
C VAL A 279 5.87 -41.48 19.28
N THR A 280 7.08 -41.55 18.74
CA THR A 280 7.86 -42.78 18.57
C THR A 280 9.24 -42.58 19.17
N ASP A 281 9.83 -43.65 19.70
CA ASP A 281 11.23 -43.71 20.15
C ASP A 281 12.04 -44.73 19.33
N ASP A 282 11.51 -45.17 18.18
CA ASP A 282 12.10 -46.14 17.27
C ASP A 282 11.99 -45.69 15.79
N ALA A 283 12.06 -44.37 15.58
CA ALA A 283 12.05 -43.73 14.26
C ALA A 283 10.82 -44.09 13.40
N GLY A 284 9.67 -44.32 14.03
CA GLY A 284 8.37 -44.51 13.39
C GLY A 284 7.93 -45.96 13.21
N ALA A 285 8.64 -46.94 13.77
CA ALA A 285 8.23 -48.35 13.71
C ALA A 285 7.03 -48.64 14.63
N THR A 286 7.02 -48.06 15.83
CA THR A 286 5.87 -48.09 16.76
C THR A 286 5.57 -46.71 17.31
N TRP A 287 4.29 -46.43 17.54
CA TRP A 287 3.79 -45.13 17.98
C TRP A 287 3.00 -45.24 19.27
N LYS A 288 3.00 -44.15 20.03
CA LYS A 288 2.19 -43.97 21.23
C LYS A 288 1.45 -42.65 21.16
N LYS A 289 0.12 -42.68 21.30
CA LYS A 289 -0.66 -41.47 21.51
C LYS A 289 -0.35 -40.89 22.89
N VAL A 290 0.10 -39.64 22.94
CA VAL A 290 0.47 -38.94 24.19
C VAL A 290 -0.51 -37.84 24.56
N SER A 291 -1.30 -37.34 23.62
CA SER A 291 -2.35 -36.36 23.87
C SER A 291 -3.55 -36.56 22.94
N GLU A 292 -4.74 -36.43 23.52
CA GLU A 292 -6.04 -36.40 22.84
C GLU A 292 -6.65 -35.00 22.83
N ASP A 293 -5.94 -34.00 23.36
CA ASP A 293 -6.44 -32.65 23.52
C ASP A 293 -6.81 -32.04 22.16
N ARG A 294 -8.11 -31.79 21.98
CA ARG A 294 -8.67 -31.26 20.74
C ARG A 294 -8.22 -29.82 20.47
N SER A 295 -7.82 -29.05 21.48
CA SER A 295 -7.31 -27.69 21.28
C SER A 295 -6.07 -27.65 20.38
N LEU A 296 -5.33 -28.75 20.33
CA LEU A 296 -4.15 -28.91 19.47
C LEU A 296 -4.50 -29.17 18.00
N ARG A 297 -5.73 -29.61 17.69
CA ARG A 297 -6.14 -30.08 16.34
C ARG A 297 -7.57 -29.71 15.91
N GLN A 298 -8.15 -28.65 16.48
CA GLN A 298 -9.57 -28.32 16.32
C GLN A 298 -9.99 -27.93 14.88
N ARG A 299 -9.08 -27.37 14.07
CA ARG A 299 -9.30 -27.05 12.64
C ARG A 299 -8.16 -27.64 11.82
N ALA A 300 -8.13 -28.96 11.72
CA ALA A 300 -6.95 -29.68 11.27
C ALA A 300 -6.50 -29.34 9.83
N PHE A 301 -7.43 -29.09 8.91
CA PHE A 301 -7.13 -28.64 7.55
C PHE A 301 -6.36 -27.31 7.49
N TYR A 302 -6.69 -26.39 8.40
CA TYR A 302 -6.12 -25.04 8.46
C TYR A 302 -4.81 -25.03 9.26
N TYR A 303 -4.69 -25.89 10.29
CA TYR A 303 -3.49 -26.01 11.12
C TYR A 303 -2.84 -27.41 10.98
N SER A 304 -2.49 -28.04 12.11
CA SER A 304 -1.81 -29.35 12.23
C SER A 304 -0.30 -29.31 11.97
N ARG A 305 0.39 -28.30 12.50
CA ARG A 305 1.86 -28.25 12.50
C ARG A 305 2.43 -28.61 13.86
N ILE A 306 3.52 -29.36 13.85
CA ILE A 306 4.28 -29.76 15.04
C ILE A 306 5.77 -29.57 14.75
N TYR A 307 6.52 -29.12 15.76
CA TYR A 307 7.96 -28.86 15.68
C TYR A 307 8.64 -29.45 16.89
N ALA A 308 9.83 -30.01 16.70
CA ALA A 308 10.68 -30.43 17.80
C ALA A 308 11.69 -29.33 18.15
N ASP A 309 12.08 -29.24 19.41
CA ASP A 309 13.20 -28.40 19.82
C ASP A 309 14.51 -28.98 19.27
N PRO A 310 15.43 -28.16 18.75
CA PRO A 310 16.63 -28.67 18.11
C PRO A 310 17.69 -29.18 19.10
N LYS A 311 17.56 -28.91 20.40
CA LYS A 311 18.56 -29.28 21.42
C LYS A 311 18.03 -30.20 22.51
N THR A 312 16.71 -30.37 22.63
CA THR A 312 16.11 -31.16 23.72
C THR A 312 15.13 -32.20 23.20
N LYS A 313 15.31 -33.45 23.63
CA LYS A 313 14.56 -34.61 23.13
C LYS A 313 13.05 -34.48 23.33
N ASP A 314 12.62 -34.05 24.51
CA ASP A 314 11.21 -34.05 24.96
C ASP A 314 10.49 -32.70 24.81
N THR A 315 11.17 -31.66 24.29
CA THR A 315 10.52 -30.37 24.03
C THR A 315 9.98 -30.34 22.61
N MET A 316 8.72 -29.94 22.49
CA MET A 316 8.04 -29.80 21.21
C MET A 316 7.06 -28.63 21.23
N TYR A 317 6.64 -28.21 20.04
CA TYR A 317 5.69 -27.14 19.83
C TYR A 317 4.58 -27.56 18.86
N VAL A 318 3.34 -27.19 19.13
CA VAL A 318 2.18 -27.39 18.24
C VAL A 318 1.56 -26.05 17.92
N LEU A 319 1.28 -25.83 16.64
CA LEU A 319 0.66 -24.61 16.14
C LEU A 319 -0.80 -24.86 15.78
N ASN A 320 -1.68 -24.01 16.29
CA ASN A 320 -3.10 -23.95 16.03
C ASN A 320 -3.56 -22.47 16.18
N THR A 321 -4.84 -22.22 16.45
CA THR A 321 -5.30 -20.89 16.90
C THR A 321 -4.45 -20.36 18.06
N GLY A 322 -4.01 -21.25 18.96
CA GLY A 322 -2.97 -21.01 19.95
C GLY A 322 -1.60 -21.61 19.57
N PHE A 323 -0.53 -21.07 20.16
CA PHE A 323 0.82 -21.59 20.04
C PHE A 323 1.19 -22.37 21.31
N TYR A 324 1.34 -23.69 21.23
CA TYR A 324 1.54 -24.55 22.40
C TYR A 324 2.97 -25.09 22.48
N LYS A 325 3.54 -25.11 23.68
CA LYS A 325 4.83 -25.73 24.00
C LYS A 325 4.64 -26.83 25.03
N SER A 326 5.25 -27.98 24.79
CA SER A 326 5.41 -29.08 25.75
C SER A 326 6.90 -29.32 26.01
N VAL A 327 7.23 -29.77 27.22
CA VAL A 327 8.59 -30.12 27.67
C VAL A 327 8.70 -31.54 28.22
N ASP A 328 7.64 -32.34 28.07
CA ASP A 328 7.51 -33.69 28.63
C ASP A 328 7.12 -34.75 27.58
N GLY A 329 7.46 -34.48 26.33
CA GLY A 329 7.19 -35.36 25.18
C GLY A 329 5.74 -35.29 24.71
N GLY A 330 5.08 -34.13 24.85
CA GLY A 330 3.73 -33.89 24.33
C GLY A 330 2.59 -34.34 25.26
N LYS A 331 2.85 -34.54 26.56
CA LYS A 331 1.83 -34.96 27.55
C LYS A 331 1.11 -33.75 28.15
N THR A 332 1.85 -32.69 28.48
CA THR A 332 1.30 -31.43 28.99
C THR A 332 1.79 -30.23 28.18
N TYR A 333 0.98 -29.18 28.13
CA TYR A 333 1.22 -28.00 27.29
C TYR A 333 1.03 -26.70 28.05
N ARG A 334 1.85 -25.70 27.71
CA ARG A 334 1.62 -24.30 28.03
C ARG A 334 1.50 -23.49 26.75
N GLN A 335 0.64 -22.48 26.76
CA GLN A 335 0.50 -21.58 25.61
C GLN A 335 1.56 -20.49 25.63
N LEU A 336 2.21 -20.25 24.49
CA LEU A 336 3.00 -19.08 24.18
C LEU A 336 2.10 -18.01 23.57
N ARG A 337 2.41 -16.74 23.81
CA ARG A 337 1.53 -15.61 23.44
C ARG A 337 2.27 -14.65 22.49
N PRO A 338 2.34 -14.97 21.19
CA PRO A 338 2.70 -13.97 20.18
C PRO A 338 1.63 -12.86 20.10
N PRO A 339 1.90 -11.76 19.39
CA PRO A 339 0.99 -10.60 19.34
C PRO A 339 -0.36 -10.90 18.66
N HIS A 340 -0.44 -11.97 17.87
CA HIS A 340 -1.63 -12.41 17.15
C HIS A 340 -1.88 -13.91 17.32
N GLY A 341 -3.12 -14.36 17.16
CA GLY A 341 -3.51 -15.78 17.11
C GLY A 341 -3.28 -16.41 15.74
N ASP A 342 -3.73 -17.65 15.58
CA ASP A 342 -3.70 -18.40 14.30
C ASP A 342 -2.28 -18.61 13.77
N ASN A 343 -1.58 -19.53 14.41
CA ASN A 343 -0.15 -19.76 14.21
C ASN A 343 0.06 -20.86 13.16
N HIS A 344 0.86 -20.55 12.14
CA HIS A 344 1.02 -21.40 10.95
C HIS A 344 2.42 -21.94 10.76
N ASP A 345 3.45 -21.21 11.19
CA ASP A 345 4.84 -21.66 11.11
C ASP A 345 5.68 -21.12 12.27
N VAL A 346 6.75 -21.83 12.57
CA VAL A 346 7.78 -21.40 13.49
C VAL A 346 9.13 -21.91 13.00
N TRP A 347 10.13 -21.04 13.02
CA TRP A 347 11.52 -21.44 12.92
C TRP A 347 12.19 -21.25 14.29
N ILE A 348 12.95 -22.27 14.69
CA ILE A 348 13.70 -22.30 15.94
C ILE A 348 15.17 -22.48 15.56
N ASP A 349 16.02 -21.56 15.99
CA ASP A 349 17.43 -21.60 15.63
C ASP A 349 18.08 -22.93 16.07
N PRO A 350 18.68 -23.70 15.14
CA PRO A 350 19.25 -25.02 15.44
C PRO A 350 20.44 -24.97 16.40
N THR A 351 21.05 -23.80 16.57
CA THR A 351 22.19 -23.56 17.47
C THR A 351 21.77 -22.91 18.79
N ASN A 352 20.70 -22.11 18.80
CA ASN A 352 20.21 -21.38 19.96
C ASN A 352 18.67 -21.33 20.03
N PRO A 353 17.99 -22.29 20.70
CA PRO A 353 16.52 -22.34 20.78
C PRO A 353 15.83 -21.13 21.43
N GLN A 354 16.58 -20.16 21.98
CA GLN A 354 16.01 -18.90 22.45
C GLN A 354 15.60 -17.98 21.28
N ARG A 355 16.25 -18.13 20.12
CA ARG A 355 15.92 -17.38 18.90
C ARG A 355 14.84 -18.11 18.11
N MET A 356 13.74 -17.41 17.86
CA MET A 356 12.59 -17.94 17.15
C MET A 356 11.98 -16.86 16.26
N ILE A 357 11.37 -17.29 15.15
CA ILE A 357 10.38 -16.48 14.43
C ILE A 357 9.10 -17.30 14.31
N ASN A 358 7.97 -16.62 14.46
CA ASN A 358 6.64 -17.19 14.27
C ASN A 358 5.92 -16.45 13.13
N SER A 359 5.18 -17.21 12.33
CA SER A 359 4.19 -16.70 11.38
C SER A 359 2.78 -17.02 11.86
N ASN A 360 1.92 -16.02 11.75
CA ASN A 360 0.52 -16.12 12.13
C ASN A 360 -0.36 -15.19 11.27
N ASP A 361 -1.65 -15.09 11.57
CA ASP A 361 -2.59 -14.27 10.80
C ASP A 361 -2.32 -12.74 10.88
N GLY A 362 -1.41 -12.30 11.76
CA GLY A 362 -0.88 -10.94 11.82
C GLY A 362 0.49 -10.75 11.14
N GLY A 363 1.13 -11.82 10.64
CA GLY A 363 2.42 -11.79 9.93
C GLY A 363 3.59 -12.42 10.71
N GLY A 364 4.83 -12.05 10.38
CA GLY A 364 6.04 -12.47 11.11
C GLY A 364 6.33 -11.68 12.40
N ASN A 365 6.74 -12.40 13.46
CA ASN A 365 7.19 -11.82 14.73
C ASN A 365 8.34 -12.64 15.35
N VAL A 366 9.31 -11.97 15.98
CA VAL A 366 10.58 -12.57 16.44
C VAL A 366 10.64 -12.63 17.97
N SER A 367 11.22 -13.69 18.50
CA SER A 367 11.60 -13.83 19.90
C SER A 367 13.08 -14.15 20.04
N ILE A 368 13.72 -13.58 21.06
CA ILE A 368 15.11 -13.86 21.44
C ILE A 368 15.24 -14.48 22.84
N ASN A 369 14.12 -14.87 23.45
CA ASN A 369 14.05 -15.43 24.80
C ASN A 369 13.13 -16.66 24.89
N GLY A 370 13.06 -17.43 23.81
CA GLY A 370 12.34 -18.70 23.76
C GLY A 370 10.82 -18.55 23.84
N GLY A 371 10.29 -17.45 23.27
CA GLY A 371 8.86 -17.16 23.17
C GLY A 371 8.24 -16.53 24.41
N GLN A 372 9.03 -15.96 25.32
CA GLN A 372 8.51 -15.20 26.46
C GLN A 372 7.99 -13.81 26.04
N THR A 373 8.68 -13.16 25.10
CA THR A 373 8.25 -11.91 24.46
C THR A 373 8.50 -11.96 22.94
N TRP A 374 7.73 -11.16 22.21
CA TRP A 374 7.74 -11.12 20.73
C TRP A 374 7.76 -9.68 20.21
N THR A 375 8.36 -9.45 19.04
CA THR A 375 8.31 -8.14 18.35
C THR A 375 6.91 -7.82 17.82
N GLY A 376 6.65 -6.55 17.51
CA GLY A 376 5.39 -6.11 16.89
C GLY A 376 5.27 -6.42 15.39
N GLN A 377 4.07 -6.27 14.85
CA GLN A 377 3.71 -6.63 13.46
C GLN A 377 3.20 -5.41 12.67
N GLN A 378 4.10 -4.44 12.47
CA GLN A 378 3.78 -3.13 11.87
C GLN A 378 4.40 -2.99 10.47
N TYR A 379 3.79 -3.64 9.47
CA TYR A 379 4.18 -3.59 8.07
C TYR A 379 2.93 -3.63 7.18
N ALA A 380 3.01 -3.10 5.96
CA ALA A 380 1.86 -2.90 5.09
C ALA A 380 1.50 -4.18 4.30
N THR A 381 1.04 -5.21 5.02
CA THR A 381 0.55 -6.47 4.44
C THR A 381 -0.91 -6.73 4.74
N ALA A 382 -1.71 -5.68 4.96
CA ALA A 382 -3.13 -5.83 5.25
C ALA A 382 -3.85 -6.46 4.06
N GLN A 383 -4.66 -7.47 4.35
CA GLN A 383 -5.50 -8.19 3.39
C GLN A 383 -6.91 -7.63 3.40
N LEU A 384 -7.20 -6.74 2.46
CA LEU A 384 -8.44 -5.98 2.41
C LEU A 384 -9.40 -6.56 1.38
N TYR A 385 -10.62 -6.89 1.80
CA TYR A 385 -11.62 -7.49 0.91
C TYR A 385 -12.25 -6.47 -0.04
N HIS A 386 -12.55 -5.27 0.47
CA HIS A 386 -13.27 -4.21 -0.22
C HIS A 386 -12.70 -2.84 0.15
N VAL A 387 -12.96 -1.84 -0.69
CA VAL A 387 -12.56 -0.45 -0.42
C VAL A 387 -13.75 0.49 -0.46
N ALA A 388 -13.83 1.36 0.54
CA ALA A 388 -14.77 2.46 0.60
C ALA A 388 -14.03 3.76 0.90
N VAL A 389 -14.61 4.89 0.50
CA VAL A 389 -14.07 6.22 0.78
C VAL A 389 -15.10 7.08 1.52
N THR A 390 -14.62 7.91 2.44
CA THR A 390 -15.47 8.87 3.14
C THR A 390 -15.60 10.18 2.36
N ARG A 391 -16.49 11.08 2.82
CA ARG A 391 -16.57 12.47 2.34
C ARG A 391 -15.73 13.45 3.16
N ASP A 392 -14.81 12.94 3.98
CA ASP A 392 -13.84 13.79 4.66
C ASP A 392 -12.98 14.54 3.63
N ILE A 393 -12.36 15.65 4.05
CA ILE A 393 -11.39 16.38 3.23
C ILE A 393 -10.11 16.50 4.06
N PRO A 394 -8.98 15.92 3.63
CA PRO A 394 -8.90 14.88 2.58
C PRO A 394 -9.75 13.65 2.93
N TYR A 395 -10.24 12.90 1.93
CA TYR A 395 -11.09 11.73 2.17
C TYR A 395 -10.30 10.62 2.87
N HIS A 396 -10.98 9.76 3.61
CA HIS A 396 -10.37 8.58 4.22
C HIS A 396 -10.74 7.34 3.42
N VAL A 397 -9.79 6.40 3.33
CA VAL A 397 -9.92 5.10 2.66
C VAL A 397 -10.12 4.04 3.73
N CYS A 398 -11.18 3.25 3.61
CA CYS A 398 -11.60 2.27 4.60
C CYS A 398 -11.78 0.87 3.99
N GLY A 399 -11.54 -0.16 4.78
CA GLY A 399 -11.79 -1.56 4.39
C GLY A 399 -11.78 -2.51 5.59
N ALA A 400 -12.43 -3.66 5.46
CA ALA A 400 -12.33 -4.75 6.43
C ALA A 400 -11.07 -5.56 6.14
N GLN A 401 -10.24 -5.75 7.17
CA GLN A 401 -9.03 -6.53 7.08
C GLN A 401 -9.25 -7.93 7.64
N GLN A 402 -8.92 -8.94 6.84
CA GLN A 402 -8.94 -10.34 7.24
C GLN A 402 -8.18 -10.57 8.56
N ASP A 403 -8.74 -11.45 9.40
CA ASP A 403 -8.23 -11.90 10.70
C ASP A 403 -7.96 -10.75 11.69
N SER A 404 -8.60 -9.59 11.48
CA SER A 404 -8.32 -8.36 12.20
C SER A 404 -9.59 -7.52 12.44
N SER A 405 -9.60 -6.24 12.06
CA SER A 405 -10.78 -5.38 12.20
C SER A 405 -10.90 -4.49 10.97
N THR A 406 -12.00 -3.75 10.88
CA THR A 406 -12.10 -2.63 9.95
C THR A 406 -10.98 -1.61 10.21
N ILE A 407 -10.51 -0.95 9.16
CA ILE A 407 -9.50 0.10 9.26
C ILE A 407 -9.74 1.19 8.23
N CYS A 408 -9.58 2.44 8.66
CA CYS A 408 -9.63 3.64 7.85
C CYS A 408 -8.31 4.40 7.98
N VAL A 409 -7.80 4.94 6.87
CA VAL A 409 -6.60 5.79 6.79
C VAL A 409 -6.89 7.03 5.95
N SER A 410 -6.17 8.13 6.19
CA SER A 410 -6.29 9.32 5.34
C SER A 410 -5.69 9.07 3.95
N SER A 411 -6.34 9.59 2.90
CA SER A 411 -5.78 9.60 1.53
C SER A 411 -4.51 10.45 1.41
N ALA A 412 -4.29 11.40 2.32
CA ALA A 412 -3.01 12.10 2.44
C ALA A 412 -1.86 11.18 2.90
N GLY A 413 -2.16 9.94 3.30
CA GLY A 413 -1.24 8.95 3.83
C GLY A 413 -1.12 9.01 5.35
N VAL A 414 -0.71 7.88 5.95
CA VAL A 414 -0.16 7.88 7.31
C VAL A 414 1.20 8.58 7.26
N PRO A 415 1.57 9.47 8.21
CA PRO A 415 2.93 9.98 8.30
C PRO A 415 3.89 8.79 8.33
N SER A 416 4.61 8.57 7.24
CA SER A 416 5.35 7.33 7.03
C SER A 416 6.50 7.21 8.02
N GLY A 417 6.41 6.24 8.94
CA GLY A 417 7.55 5.63 9.63
C GLY A 417 7.48 5.57 11.16
N PRO A 418 8.02 4.51 11.80
CA PRO A 418 8.39 4.55 13.21
C PRO A 418 9.62 5.46 13.33
N GLY A 419 9.39 6.71 13.73
CA GLY A 419 10.46 7.70 13.89
C GLY A 419 10.37 8.85 12.90
N ARG A 420 9.44 9.77 13.16
CA ARG A 420 9.57 11.22 12.94
C ARG A 420 8.29 11.91 13.44
N GLY A 421 8.01 11.72 14.74
CA GLY A 421 7.35 12.77 15.53
C GLY A 421 8.32 13.93 15.74
N GLY A 422 8.77 14.54 14.63
CA GLY A 422 9.63 15.71 14.66
C GLY A 422 8.77 16.90 15.06
N GLY A 423 8.84 17.28 16.34
CA GLY A 423 8.24 18.50 16.85
C GLY A 423 8.65 19.69 15.99
N GLY A 424 7.64 20.41 15.49
CA GLY A 424 7.88 21.58 14.64
C GLY A 424 6.65 22.05 13.87
N GLY A 425 5.53 22.30 14.56
CA GLY A 425 4.57 23.38 14.22
C GLY A 425 3.98 23.45 12.80
N GLY A 426 4.08 22.40 11.98
CA GLY A 426 3.29 22.25 10.77
C GLY A 426 2.00 21.53 11.13
N GLY A 427 0.91 22.28 11.34
CA GLY A 427 -0.43 21.71 11.40
C GLY A 427 -0.81 21.15 10.03
N GLY A 428 -0.17 20.05 9.61
CA GLY A 428 -0.51 19.30 8.42
C GLY A 428 -1.94 18.81 8.57
N ARG A 429 -2.87 19.57 8.01
CA ARG A 429 -4.30 19.27 8.03
C ARG A 429 -4.53 18.04 7.17
N GLY A 430 -4.55 16.84 7.75
CA GLY A 430 -5.05 15.67 7.02
C GLY A 430 -4.49 14.32 7.44
N ALA A 431 -3.37 14.24 8.14
CA ALA A 431 -2.87 12.96 8.64
C ALA A 431 -3.58 12.59 9.95
N VAL A 432 -4.64 11.78 9.87
CA VAL A 432 -5.24 11.14 11.04
C VAL A 432 -4.58 9.78 11.28
N ASN A 433 -4.43 9.41 12.55
CA ASN A 433 -4.09 8.03 12.91
C ASN A 433 -5.16 7.09 12.35
N SER A 434 -4.76 5.89 11.94
CA SER A 434 -5.71 4.87 11.49
C SER A 434 -6.72 4.55 12.59
N TYR A 435 -7.97 4.28 12.22
CA TYR A 435 -9.05 3.96 13.16
C TYR A 435 -9.98 2.88 12.60
N SER A 436 -10.65 2.14 13.48
CA SER A 436 -11.67 1.13 13.10
C SER A 436 -13.08 1.74 13.08
N VAL A 437 -13.97 1.13 12.29
CA VAL A 437 -15.35 1.56 12.07
C VAL A 437 -16.32 0.39 12.11
N GLY A 438 -16.93 0.10 13.26
CA GLY A 438 -17.89 -1.00 13.42
C GLY A 438 -17.44 -2.34 12.81
N GLY A 439 -18.40 -3.23 12.58
CA GLY A 439 -18.22 -4.49 11.85
C GLY A 439 -17.17 -5.39 12.48
N GLY A 440 -16.40 -6.09 11.64
CA GLY A 440 -15.31 -6.95 12.09
C GLY A 440 -14.23 -7.14 11.03
N GLU A 441 -13.68 -8.35 10.94
CA GLU A 441 -12.56 -8.70 10.06
C GLU A 441 -12.96 -8.92 8.60
N SER A 442 -14.25 -9.08 8.34
CA SER A 442 -14.76 -9.46 7.02
C SER A 442 -15.85 -8.50 6.55
N GLY A 443 -15.95 -8.33 5.23
CA GLY A 443 -17.11 -7.68 4.60
C GLY A 443 -17.01 -6.21 4.26
N TYR A 444 -18.17 -5.65 3.91
CA TYR A 444 -18.31 -4.31 3.36
C TYR A 444 -18.32 -3.24 4.45
N ILE A 445 -17.84 -2.06 4.08
CA ILE A 445 -18.03 -0.82 4.84
C ILE A 445 -18.74 0.17 3.92
N ALA A 446 -19.80 0.79 4.41
CA ALA A 446 -20.52 1.86 3.75
C ALA A 446 -20.53 3.11 4.63
N PRO A 447 -19.62 4.08 4.39
CA PRO A 447 -19.72 5.40 4.98
C PRO A 447 -21.03 6.08 4.57
N HIS A 448 -21.66 6.82 5.48
CA HIS A 448 -22.90 7.52 5.16
C HIS A 448 -22.66 8.60 4.10
N PRO A 449 -23.49 8.74 3.04
CA PRO A 449 -23.17 9.58 1.88
C PRO A 449 -23.05 11.07 2.19
N THR A 450 -23.71 11.55 3.25
CA THR A 450 -23.75 12.98 3.63
C THR A 450 -23.27 13.26 5.07
N ASN A 451 -22.99 12.23 5.88
CA ASN A 451 -22.58 12.40 7.27
C ASN A 451 -21.27 11.64 7.51
N PRO A 452 -20.11 12.32 7.50
CA PRO A 452 -18.80 11.66 7.54
C PRO A 452 -18.53 10.94 8.87
N ASN A 453 -19.39 11.11 9.89
CA ASN A 453 -19.22 10.45 11.18
C ASN A 453 -19.93 9.10 11.29
N LEU A 454 -20.80 8.74 10.34
CA LEU A 454 -21.60 7.52 10.38
C LEU A 454 -21.09 6.46 9.40
N PHE A 455 -20.99 5.22 9.88
CA PHE A 455 -20.51 4.08 9.11
C PHE A 455 -21.43 2.88 9.31
N TYR A 456 -21.60 2.08 8.26
CA TYR A 456 -22.34 0.83 8.29
C TYR A 456 -21.39 -0.27 7.88
N ALA A 457 -21.13 -1.23 8.76
CA ALA A 457 -20.04 -2.19 8.56
C ALA A 457 -20.48 -3.62 8.90
N GLY A 458 -20.12 -4.54 8.00
CA GLY A 458 -20.41 -5.97 8.07
C GLY A 458 -19.35 -6.79 8.81
N SER A 459 -19.65 -8.07 9.06
CA SER A 459 -18.71 -9.14 9.43
C SER A 459 -19.33 -10.52 9.21
N GLN A 460 -18.53 -11.56 9.42
CA GLN A 460 -18.96 -12.96 9.52
C GLN A 460 -20.17 -13.14 10.46
N GLY A 461 -20.96 -14.19 10.23
CA GLY A 461 -22.14 -14.47 11.04
C GLY A 461 -23.28 -13.46 10.82
N ALA A 462 -23.35 -12.85 9.62
CA ALA A 462 -24.32 -11.83 9.22
C ALA A 462 -24.26 -10.51 10.01
N LEU A 463 -23.21 -10.25 10.80
CA LEU A 463 -23.14 -9.05 11.63
C LEU A 463 -23.23 -7.80 10.75
N LEU A 464 -24.12 -6.87 11.08
CA LEU A 464 -24.22 -5.56 10.46
C LEU A 464 -24.38 -4.51 11.55
N THR A 465 -23.50 -3.52 11.54
CA THR A 465 -23.47 -2.49 12.58
C THR A 465 -23.58 -1.09 12.02
N ARG A 466 -24.11 -0.17 12.82
CA ARG A 466 -24.04 1.28 12.62
C ARG A 466 -23.10 1.87 13.67
N PHE A 467 -22.11 2.62 13.22
CA PHE A 467 -21.07 3.23 14.07
C PHE A 467 -21.09 4.76 13.93
N ASP A 468 -21.06 5.48 15.06
CA ASP A 468 -20.86 6.94 15.11
C ASP A 468 -19.48 7.25 15.69
N ARG A 469 -18.54 7.68 14.84
CA ARG A 469 -17.15 7.94 15.24
C ARG A 469 -17.00 9.13 16.20
N ARG A 470 -17.98 10.03 16.29
CA ARG A 470 -17.95 11.17 17.22
C ARG A 470 -18.12 10.72 18.66
N THR A 471 -18.92 9.67 18.86
CA THR A 471 -19.23 9.13 20.20
C THR A 471 -18.52 7.81 20.48
N GLY A 472 -18.02 7.12 19.45
CA GLY A 472 -17.48 5.76 19.54
C GLY A 472 -18.57 4.69 19.70
N TYR A 473 -19.85 5.07 19.61
CA TYR A 473 -20.96 4.13 19.83
C TYR A 473 -21.20 3.26 18.60
N THR A 474 -21.38 1.96 18.84
CA THR A 474 -21.73 0.95 17.83
C THR A 474 -23.09 0.34 18.18
N ARG A 475 -23.96 0.19 17.19
CA ARG A 475 -25.26 -0.49 17.32
C ARG A 475 -25.35 -1.64 16.32
N ASP A 476 -25.81 -2.79 16.78
CA ASP A 476 -26.22 -3.89 15.92
C ASP A 476 -27.55 -3.56 15.23
N ILE A 477 -27.58 -3.71 13.91
CA ILE A 477 -28.71 -3.43 13.02
C ILE A 477 -28.92 -4.58 12.00
N GLN A 478 -28.55 -5.81 12.38
CA GLN A 478 -28.77 -7.01 11.58
C GLN A 478 -30.21 -7.12 11.09
N VAL A 479 -30.38 -7.57 9.84
CA VAL A 479 -31.70 -7.87 9.27
C VAL A 479 -32.39 -8.99 10.05
N TYR A 480 -31.62 -10.03 10.38
CA TYR A 480 -32.09 -11.21 11.09
C TYR A 480 -30.96 -11.71 12.01
N PRO A 481 -30.95 -11.34 13.31
CA PRO A 481 -29.86 -11.63 14.23
C PRO A 481 -29.85 -13.10 14.71
N LEU A 482 -29.65 -14.02 13.77
CA LEU A 482 -29.46 -15.45 14.01
C LEU A 482 -28.01 -15.81 13.65
N PHE A 483 -27.23 -16.20 14.65
CA PHE A 483 -25.87 -16.70 14.42
C PHE A 483 -25.89 -18.17 14.00
N PHE A 484 -25.00 -18.57 13.08
CA PHE A 484 -25.10 -19.84 12.35
C PHE A 484 -23.77 -20.60 12.16
N SER A 485 -22.78 -20.41 13.04
CA SER A 485 -21.54 -21.21 12.95
C SER A 485 -21.84 -22.70 13.22
N GLY A 486 -21.29 -23.59 12.40
CA GLY A 486 -21.52 -25.03 12.44
C GLY A 486 -22.79 -25.51 11.69
N GLU A 487 -23.40 -24.66 10.87
CA GLU A 487 -24.59 -24.98 10.09
C GLU A 487 -24.30 -24.91 8.57
N SER A 488 -24.95 -25.77 7.79
CA SER A 488 -24.91 -25.74 6.32
C SER A 488 -25.71 -24.57 5.76
N ALA A 489 -25.40 -24.14 4.53
CA ALA A 489 -26.18 -23.10 3.87
C ALA A 489 -27.65 -23.48 3.69
N GLY A 490 -27.95 -24.76 3.47
CA GLY A 490 -29.31 -25.28 3.27
C GLY A 490 -30.19 -25.31 4.52
N SER A 491 -29.60 -25.27 5.72
CA SER A 491 -30.37 -25.21 6.98
C SER A 491 -30.73 -23.77 7.38
N LEU A 492 -30.16 -22.76 6.73
CA LEU A 492 -30.38 -21.36 7.09
C LEU A 492 -31.62 -20.76 6.44
N PRO A 493 -32.46 -20.02 7.19
CA PRO A 493 -33.58 -19.28 6.61
C PRO A 493 -33.09 -18.14 5.71
N GLU A 494 -32.00 -17.48 6.10
CA GLU A 494 -31.33 -16.44 5.33
C GLU A 494 -29.84 -16.78 5.27
N ARG A 495 -29.32 -16.94 4.05
CA ARG A 495 -27.92 -17.30 3.79
C ARG A 495 -27.11 -16.03 3.64
N TRP A 496 -26.18 -15.80 4.58
CA TRP A 496 -25.34 -14.61 4.60
C TRP A 496 -23.90 -14.97 4.28
N GLN A 497 -23.37 -14.30 3.26
CA GLN A 497 -21.99 -14.50 2.84
C GLN A 497 -21.01 -13.84 3.82
N TRP A 498 -19.79 -14.37 3.92
CA TRP A 498 -18.65 -13.77 4.65
C TRP A 498 -18.42 -12.28 4.37
N THR A 499 -18.63 -11.84 3.13
CA THR A 499 -18.49 -10.46 2.65
C THR A 499 -19.76 -9.98 1.95
N PHE A 500 -20.92 -10.12 2.60
CA PHE A 500 -22.18 -9.66 2.03
C PHE A 500 -22.17 -8.13 1.74
N PRO A 501 -22.77 -7.67 0.62
CA PRO A 501 -22.72 -6.28 0.19
C PRO A 501 -23.58 -5.36 1.06
N ILE A 502 -23.07 -4.15 1.32
CA ILE A 502 -23.76 -3.06 2.03
C ILE A 502 -23.60 -1.80 1.19
N VAL A 503 -24.69 -1.28 0.62
CA VAL A 503 -24.62 -0.24 -0.42
C VAL A 503 -25.71 0.80 -0.23
N PHE A 504 -25.33 2.08 -0.13
CA PHE A 504 -26.27 3.19 -0.17
C PHE A 504 -26.79 3.42 -1.59
N SER A 505 -28.04 3.89 -1.71
CA SER A 505 -28.52 4.42 -2.98
C SER A 505 -27.71 5.67 -3.38
N PRO A 506 -27.18 5.73 -4.61
CA PRO A 506 -26.47 6.91 -5.11
C PRO A 506 -27.41 8.11 -5.32
N LEU A 507 -28.73 7.89 -5.33
CA LEU A 507 -29.76 8.91 -5.56
C LEU A 507 -30.54 9.32 -4.31
N ASN A 508 -30.44 8.54 -3.23
CA ASN A 508 -31.11 8.85 -1.96
C ASN A 508 -30.23 8.40 -0.77
N PRO A 509 -29.64 9.34 -0.01
CA PRO A 509 -28.73 9.00 1.08
C PRO A 509 -29.39 8.28 2.25
N ASP A 510 -30.72 8.31 2.37
CA ASP A 510 -31.46 7.64 3.45
C ASP A 510 -31.77 6.17 3.12
N VAL A 511 -31.49 5.71 1.90
CA VAL A 511 -31.78 4.34 1.47
C VAL A 511 -30.51 3.50 1.49
N LEU A 512 -30.50 2.47 2.33
CA LEU A 512 -29.41 1.49 2.43
C LEU A 512 -29.91 0.10 2.03
N TYR A 513 -29.10 -0.59 1.24
CA TYR A 513 -29.33 -1.97 0.82
C TYR A 513 -28.31 -2.92 1.44
N THR A 514 -28.75 -4.14 1.74
CA THR A 514 -27.90 -5.28 2.09
C THR A 514 -28.50 -6.58 1.52
N SER A 515 -27.76 -7.69 1.54
CA SER A 515 -28.29 -8.95 1.01
C SER A 515 -27.89 -10.23 1.72
N SER A 516 -28.86 -11.13 1.78
CA SER A 516 -28.69 -12.59 1.93
C SER A 516 -28.79 -13.22 0.52
N GLN A 517 -29.51 -14.33 0.35
CA GLN A 517 -30.06 -14.73 -0.96
C GLN A 517 -31.18 -13.78 -1.46
N HIS A 518 -31.67 -12.91 -0.57
CA HIS A 518 -32.66 -11.87 -0.85
C HIS A 518 -32.04 -10.47 -0.77
N LEU A 519 -32.62 -9.51 -1.49
CA LEU A 519 -32.30 -8.09 -1.36
C LEU A 519 -33.15 -7.46 -0.25
N TRP A 520 -32.49 -6.75 0.65
CA TRP A 520 -33.08 -6.04 1.77
C TRP A 520 -32.86 -4.54 1.65
N LYS A 521 -33.85 -3.76 2.09
CA LYS A 521 -33.84 -2.30 2.07
C LYS A 521 -34.22 -1.75 3.43
N THR A 522 -33.51 -0.71 3.88
CA THR A 522 -33.92 0.13 5.01
C THR A 522 -34.00 1.59 4.57
N THR A 523 -34.84 2.36 5.26
CA THR A 523 -34.94 3.83 5.14
C THR A 523 -34.89 4.53 6.50
N ASP A 524 -34.50 3.80 7.54
CA ASP A 524 -34.55 4.24 8.94
C ASP A 524 -33.28 3.82 9.72
N ASP A 525 -32.13 3.91 9.06
CA ASP A 525 -30.82 3.60 9.63
C ASP A 525 -30.68 2.15 10.14
N GLY A 526 -31.38 1.21 9.50
CA GLY A 526 -31.36 -0.21 9.87
C GLY A 526 -32.20 -0.54 11.09
N HIS A 527 -33.13 0.34 11.50
CA HIS A 527 -34.08 0.02 12.55
C HIS A 527 -35.11 -1.03 12.09
N SER A 528 -35.52 -0.95 10.82
CA SER A 528 -36.34 -1.96 10.16
C SER A 528 -35.83 -2.25 8.74
N TRP A 529 -36.07 -3.48 8.28
CA TRP A 529 -35.64 -3.96 6.97
C TRP A 529 -36.82 -4.55 6.21
N GLN A 530 -36.95 -4.16 4.94
CA GLN A 530 -37.93 -4.68 4.00
C GLN A 530 -37.26 -5.65 3.03
N LYS A 531 -37.78 -6.87 2.92
CA LYS A 531 -37.44 -7.81 1.84
C LYS A 531 -38.07 -7.32 0.53
N ILE A 532 -37.25 -7.07 -0.50
CA ILE A 532 -37.71 -6.51 -1.80
C ILE A 532 -37.40 -7.42 -2.99
N SER A 533 -37.04 -8.68 -2.76
CA SER A 533 -36.86 -9.67 -3.81
C SER A 533 -37.32 -11.07 -3.37
N PRO A 534 -37.58 -11.99 -4.31
CA PRO A 534 -37.53 -13.43 -4.05
C PRO A 534 -36.07 -13.89 -3.87
N ASP A 535 -35.84 -15.19 -3.71
CA ASP A 535 -34.50 -15.76 -3.84
C ASP A 535 -34.01 -15.53 -5.27
N LEU A 536 -32.91 -14.79 -5.41
CA LEU A 536 -32.33 -14.40 -6.71
C LEU A 536 -31.09 -15.24 -7.05
N THR A 537 -30.93 -16.39 -6.40
CA THR A 537 -29.79 -17.29 -6.55
C THR A 537 -30.22 -18.59 -7.24
N ARG A 538 -29.25 -19.40 -7.68
CA ARG A 538 -29.53 -20.73 -8.24
C ARG A 538 -30.00 -21.69 -7.14
N ALA A 539 -29.39 -21.59 -5.95
CA ALA A 539 -29.69 -22.43 -4.80
C ALA A 539 -29.71 -23.94 -5.14
N ASP A 540 -28.75 -24.40 -5.94
CA ASP A 540 -28.63 -25.81 -6.31
C ASP A 540 -28.41 -26.64 -5.04
N PRO A 541 -29.27 -27.62 -4.69
CA PRO A 541 -29.14 -28.37 -3.45
C PRO A 541 -27.77 -29.03 -3.24
N LYS A 542 -27.05 -29.34 -4.33
CA LYS A 542 -25.70 -29.93 -4.26
C LYS A 542 -24.64 -28.98 -3.71
N THR A 543 -24.90 -27.67 -3.70
CA THR A 543 -23.96 -26.63 -3.25
C THR A 543 -24.31 -26.04 -1.89
N LEU A 544 -25.32 -26.58 -1.20
CA LEU A 544 -25.84 -26.03 0.06
C LEU A 544 -25.61 -26.93 1.28
N GLY A 545 -24.97 -28.09 1.08
CA GLY A 545 -24.74 -29.09 2.12
C GLY A 545 -23.55 -28.79 3.04
N ASP A 546 -23.12 -29.81 3.77
CA ASP A 546 -21.99 -29.69 4.70
C ASP A 546 -20.63 -29.55 4.00
N SER A 547 -19.71 -28.87 4.68
CA SER A 547 -18.35 -28.61 4.21
C SER A 547 -17.32 -29.10 5.25
N GLY A 548 -16.16 -29.56 4.78
CA GLY A 548 -14.98 -30.00 5.53
C GLY A 548 -14.59 -31.47 5.32
N GLY A 549 -15.52 -32.31 4.86
CA GLY A 549 -15.27 -33.72 4.56
C GLY A 549 -15.52 -34.66 5.73
N PRO A 550 -14.98 -35.90 5.69
CA PRO A 550 -15.43 -36.98 6.58
C PRO A 550 -14.85 -36.94 8.01
N ILE A 551 -13.83 -36.13 8.30
CA ILE A 551 -13.16 -36.10 9.63
C ILE A 551 -13.44 -34.81 10.40
N THR A 552 -13.14 -33.65 9.82
CA THR A 552 -13.39 -32.34 10.43
C THR A 552 -14.19 -31.45 9.48
N HIS A 553 -15.13 -30.68 10.03
CA HIS A 553 -15.98 -29.78 9.25
C HIS A 553 -15.36 -28.37 9.14
N ASP A 554 -15.67 -27.66 8.06
CA ASP A 554 -15.39 -26.22 7.86
C ASP A 554 -16.72 -25.50 7.60
N GLN A 555 -17.40 -25.12 8.68
CA GLN A 555 -18.69 -24.42 8.66
C GLN A 555 -18.63 -23.15 9.50
N ASN A 556 -17.92 -22.13 9.04
CA ASN A 556 -17.76 -20.87 9.77
C ASN A 556 -18.17 -19.63 8.96
N GLY A 557 -18.66 -19.77 7.73
CA GLY A 557 -19.20 -18.67 6.92
C GLY A 557 -18.70 -18.59 5.47
N PRO A 558 -17.39 -18.76 5.14
CA PRO A 558 -16.92 -18.60 3.76
C PRO A 558 -17.50 -19.58 2.76
N GLU A 559 -17.92 -20.75 3.22
CA GLU A 559 -18.58 -21.82 2.48
C GLU A 559 -20.09 -21.61 2.29
N ILE A 560 -20.69 -20.63 2.98
CA ILE A 560 -22.10 -20.28 2.75
C ILE A 560 -22.23 -19.74 1.33
N TYR A 561 -23.06 -20.42 0.54
CA TYR A 561 -23.18 -20.24 -0.91
C TYR A 561 -24.64 -20.12 -1.33
N GLY A 562 -24.88 -19.69 -2.58
CA GLY A 562 -26.21 -19.36 -3.05
C GLY A 562 -26.71 -18.10 -2.36
N THR A 563 -25.89 -17.05 -2.39
CA THR A 563 -26.14 -15.72 -1.82
C THR A 563 -26.01 -14.64 -2.88
N LEU A 564 -26.66 -13.48 -2.68
CA LEU A 564 -26.34 -12.31 -3.46
C LEU A 564 -25.00 -11.74 -2.98
N PHE A 565 -24.04 -11.68 -3.91
CA PHE A 565 -22.66 -11.27 -3.64
C PHE A 565 -22.42 -9.79 -4.00
N THR A 566 -23.24 -9.22 -4.90
CA THR A 566 -23.11 -7.82 -5.33
C THR A 566 -24.47 -7.17 -5.55
N ILE A 567 -24.57 -5.89 -5.19
CA ILE A 567 -25.73 -5.02 -5.39
C ILE A 567 -25.24 -3.75 -6.10
N ALA A 568 -25.87 -3.38 -7.20
CA ALA A 568 -25.57 -2.14 -7.91
C ALA A 568 -26.86 -1.36 -8.20
N PRO A 569 -27.26 -0.42 -7.32
CA PRO A 569 -28.33 0.51 -7.63
C PRO A 569 -27.91 1.47 -8.75
N SER A 570 -28.85 1.85 -9.62
CA SER A 570 -28.57 2.79 -10.70
C SER A 570 -28.26 4.19 -10.16
N ARG A 571 -27.24 4.83 -10.76
CA ARG A 571 -26.86 6.22 -10.48
C ARG A 571 -27.76 7.26 -11.18
N LYS A 572 -28.77 6.81 -11.91
CA LYS A 572 -29.64 7.65 -12.76
C LYS A 572 -31.14 7.34 -12.62
N GLU A 573 -31.51 6.11 -12.24
CA GLU A 573 -32.90 5.66 -12.09
C GLU A 573 -33.13 5.05 -10.70
N ALA A 574 -33.87 5.73 -9.81
CA ALA A 574 -34.00 5.33 -8.40
C ALA A 574 -34.56 3.91 -8.17
N ASP A 575 -35.40 3.42 -9.08
CA ASP A 575 -36.07 2.12 -8.99
C ASP A 575 -35.34 0.99 -9.75
N THR A 576 -34.21 1.30 -10.38
CA THR A 576 -33.38 0.35 -11.12
C THR A 576 -32.25 -0.18 -10.25
N ILE A 577 -32.24 -1.50 -10.01
CA ILE A 577 -31.23 -2.18 -9.18
C ILE A 577 -30.81 -3.45 -9.88
N TRP A 578 -29.50 -3.67 -9.96
CA TRP A 578 -28.88 -4.88 -10.49
C TRP A 578 -28.32 -5.70 -9.33
N THR A 579 -28.43 -7.02 -9.41
CA THR A 579 -27.87 -7.95 -8.42
C THR A 579 -27.13 -9.09 -9.11
N GLY A 580 -26.10 -9.59 -8.43
CA GLY A 580 -25.31 -10.75 -8.87
C GLY A 580 -25.10 -11.72 -7.71
N SER A 581 -25.25 -13.01 -7.97
CA SER A 581 -25.05 -14.07 -6.98
C SER A 581 -23.68 -14.72 -7.06
N ASP A 582 -23.26 -15.34 -5.96
CA ASP A 582 -22.04 -16.15 -5.92
C ASP A 582 -22.14 -17.46 -6.71
N ASP A 583 -23.37 -17.90 -7.03
CA ASP A 583 -23.68 -19.11 -7.80
C ASP A 583 -24.07 -18.86 -9.28
N GLY A 584 -23.75 -17.66 -9.78
CA GLY A 584 -23.72 -17.34 -11.20
C GLY A 584 -25.04 -16.93 -11.81
N LEU A 585 -25.83 -16.10 -11.11
CA LEU A 585 -27.01 -15.44 -11.66
C LEU A 585 -26.86 -13.90 -11.59
N VAL A 586 -27.42 -13.24 -12.60
CA VAL A 586 -27.56 -11.77 -12.65
C VAL A 586 -29.04 -11.43 -12.87
N TYR A 587 -29.55 -10.51 -12.06
CA TYR A 587 -30.93 -10.03 -12.12
C TYR A 587 -31.01 -8.50 -12.15
N ILE A 588 -32.12 -8.00 -12.67
CA ILE A 588 -32.47 -6.57 -12.64
C ILE A 588 -33.93 -6.38 -12.21
N THR A 589 -34.16 -5.38 -11.39
CA THR A 589 -35.48 -4.73 -11.20
C THR A 589 -35.40 -3.32 -11.76
N ARG A 590 -36.53 -2.82 -12.29
CA ARG A 590 -36.70 -1.42 -12.70
C ARG A 590 -37.91 -0.73 -12.06
N ASN A 591 -38.52 -1.38 -11.06
CA ASN A 591 -39.72 -0.90 -10.38
C ASN A 591 -39.61 -1.07 -8.85
N GLY A 592 -38.39 -0.91 -8.32
CA GLY A 592 -38.14 -0.88 -6.88
C GLY A 592 -38.30 -2.24 -6.18
N GLY A 593 -38.11 -3.36 -6.91
CA GLY A 593 -38.13 -4.72 -6.36
C GLY A 593 -39.47 -5.45 -6.54
N LYS A 594 -40.47 -4.82 -7.16
CA LYS A 594 -41.78 -5.46 -7.39
C LYS A 594 -41.69 -6.62 -8.39
N ASN A 595 -40.88 -6.47 -9.44
CA ASN A 595 -40.61 -7.52 -10.42
C ASN A 595 -39.11 -7.62 -10.72
N TRP A 596 -38.64 -8.85 -10.91
CA TRP A 596 -37.24 -9.17 -11.18
C TRP A 596 -37.10 -9.94 -12.49
N THR A 597 -36.16 -9.53 -13.33
CA THR A 597 -35.85 -10.20 -14.61
C THR A 597 -34.46 -10.79 -14.55
N ARG A 598 -34.33 -12.08 -14.86
CA ARG A 598 -33.03 -12.73 -15.02
C ARG A 598 -32.39 -12.26 -16.33
N ILE A 599 -31.16 -11.79 -16.23
CA ILE A 599 -30.40 -11.17 -17.33
C ILE A 599 -28.96 -11.68 -17.36
N THR A 600 -28.75 -12.92 -16.95
CA THR A 600 -27.40 -13.54 -16.87
C THR A 600 -26.73 -13.54 -18.26
N PRO A 601 -25.48 -13.06 -18.38
CA PRO A 601 -24.77 -13.03 -19.66
C PRO A 601 -24.63 -14.43 -20.28
N PRO A 602 -24.96 -14.61 -21.58
CA PRO A 602 -24.62 -15.85 -22.28
C PRO A 602 -23.10 -16.02 -22.36
N GLY A 603 -22.60 -17.23 -22.09
CA GLY A 603 -21.17 -17.54 -22.08
C GLY A 603 -20.46 -17.22 -20.75
N MET A 604 -21.18 -16.79 -19.71
CA MET A 604 -20.66 -16.76 -18.35
C MET A 604 -20.38 -18.19 -17.86
N PRO A 605 -19.25 -18.45 -17.18
CA PRO A 605 -18.93 -19.79 -16.66
C PRO A 605 -20.00 -20.29 -15.69
N ASP A 606 -20.25 -21.60 -15.70
CA ASP A 606 -21.21 -22.22 -14.78
C ASP A 606 -20.72 -22.06 -13.33
N PHE A 607 -21.61 -21.67 -12.42
CA PHE A 607 -21.28 -21.31 -11.03
C PHE A 607 -20.21 -20.20 -10.88
N GLY A 608 -19.97 -19.40 -11.93
CA GLY A 608 -19.06 -18.25 -11.83
C GLY A 608 -19.57 -17.23 -10.82
N ARG A 609 -18.75 -16.86 -9.84
CA ARG A 609 -19.10 -15.85 -8.84
C ARG A 609 -19.16 -14.48 -9.50
N VAL A 610 -20.33 -13.84 -9.47
CA VAL A 610 -20.48 -12.44 -9.88
C VAL A 610 -19.86 -11.57 -8.79
N SER A 611 -18.56 -11.32 -8.90
CA SER A 611 -17.79 -10.65 -7.84
C SER A 611 -18.21 -9.20 -7.67
N LEU A 612 -18.58 -8.53 -8.77
CA LEU A 612 -18.90 -7.11 -8.76
C LEU A 612 -19.70 -6.70 -10.00
N ILE A 613 -20.71 -5.84 -9.79
CA ILE A 613 -21.42 -5.13 -10.85
C ILE A 613 -21.18 -3.63 -10.66
N ASP A 614 -20.87 -2.91 -11.74
CA ASP A 614 -20.86 -1.45 -11.76
C ASP A 614 -21.95 -0.94 -12.71
N ALA A 615 -22.95 -0.25 -12.15
CA ALA A 615 -23.98 0.44 -12.92
C ALA A 615 -23.42 1.77 -13.44
N SER A 616 -23.49 1.97 -14.75
CA SER A 616 -22.81 3.10 -15.41
C SER A 616 -23.26 4.46 -14.84
N PRO A 617 -22.32 5.35 -14.49
CA PRO A 617 -22.63 6.75 -14.16
C PRO A 617 -23.09 7.57 -15.38
N HIS A 618 -22.96 7.05 -16.60
CA HIS A 618 -23.26 7.78 -17.84
C HIS A 618 -24.54 7.32 -18.52
N ASN A 619 -24.80 6.00 -18.56
CA ASN A 619 -25.94 5.42 -19.24
C ASN A 619 -26.79 4.56 -18.26
N PRO A 620 -28.05 4.92 -17.97
CA PRO A 620 -28.91 4.14 -17.06
C PRO A 620 -29.15 2.68 -17.49
N ALA A 621 -28.99 2.37 -18.78
CA ALA A 621 -29.17 1.05 -19.35
C ALA A 621 -27.89 0.19 -19.35
N ALA A 622 -26.73 0.78 -19.01
CA ALA A 622 -25.45 0.11 -19.09
C ALA A 622 -24.93 -0.37 -17.73
N ALA A 623 -24.28 -1.53 -17.75
CA ALA A 623 -23.60 -2.10 -16.59
C ALA A 623 -22.41 -2.96 -17.05
N TYR A 624 -21.40 -3.04 -16.18
CA TYR A 624 -20.22 -3.90 -16.33
C TYR A 624 -20.21 -4.93 -15.20
N VAL A 625 -19.87 -6.16 -15.52
CA VAL A 625 -19.95 -7.31 -14.61
C VAL A 625 -18.62 -8.05 -14.61
N ALA A 626 -17.94 -8.08 -13.47
CA ALA A 626 -16.78 -8.93 -13.23
C ALA A 626 -17.24 -10.28 -12.68
N VAL A 627 -16.65 -11.36 -13.20
CA VAL A 627 -16.96 -12.74 -12.80
C VAL A 627 -15.65 -13.50 -12.61
N LYS A 628 -15.58 -14.31 -11.55
CA LYS A 628 -14.43 -15.19 -11.30
C LYS A 628 -14.85 -16.64 -11.07
N ASN A 629 -14.02 -17.57 -11.53
CA ASN A 629 -14.28 -19.01 -11.48
C ASN A 629 -13.04 -19.84 -11.07
N TYR A 630 -12.02 -19.20 -10.50
CA TYR A 630 -10.74 -19.85 -10.14
C TYR A 630 -10.90 -21.02 -9.16
N GLN A 631 -11.95 -21.01 -8.32
CA GLN A 631 -12.27 -22.10 -7.38
C GLN A 631 -12.89 -23.34 -8.06
N SER A 632 -12.99 -23.30 -9.39
CA SER A 632 -13.32 -24.42 -10.28
C SER A 632 -12.14 -24.76 -11.21
N ASP A 633 -10.92 -24.33 -10.86
CA ASP A 633 -9.70 -24.49 -11.67
C ASP A 633 -9.75 -23.72 -13.01
N ASP A 634 -10.56 -22.65 -13.08
CA ASP A 634 -10.69 -21.76 -14.24
C ASP A 634 -10.24 -20.34 -13.90
N ARG A 635 -8.98 -20.03 -14.25
CA ARG A 635 -8.32 -18.75 -13.97
C ARG A 635 -8.53 -17.68 -15.04
N LYS A 636 -9.43 -17.91 -16.00
CA LYS A 636 -9.65 -16.97 -17.10
C LYS A 636 -10.29 -15.66 -16.63
N PRO A 637 -9.96 -14.53 -17.29
CA PRO A 637 -10.67 -13.29 -17.06
C PRO A 637 -12.07 -13.34 -17.67
N TYR A 638 -13.05 -12.82 -16.92
CA TYR A 638 -14.41 -12.62 -17.38
C TYR A 638 -14.93 -11.24 -16.96
N ILE A 639 -15.12 -10.39 -17.96
CA ILE A 639 -15.83 -9.12 -17.84
C ILE A 639 -16.92 -9.10 -18.92
N PHE A 640 -18.15 -8.81 -18.52
CA PHE A 640 -19.28 -8.66 -19.42
C PHE A 640 -19.83 -7.24 -19.35
N LYS A 641 -20.26 -6.73 -20.50
CA LYS A 641 -20.88 -5.41 -20.62
C LYS A 641 -22.24 -5.50 -21.30
N THR A 642 -23.19 -4.73 -20.81
CA THR A 642 -24.47 -4.46 -21.45
C THR A 642 -24.71 -2.96 -21.59
N ALA A 643 -25.56 -2.56 -22.53
CA ALA A 643 -26.01 -1.17 -22.72
C ALA A 643 -27.54 -1.06 -22.90
N ASP A 644 -28.28 -2.15 -22.64
CA ASP A 644 -29.71 -2.27 -22.94
C ASP A 644 -30.52 -2.96 -21.84
N TYR A 645 -30.11 -2.75 -20.58
CA TYR A 645 -30.70 -3.36 -19.39
C TYR A 645 -30.48 -4.89 -19.31
N GLY A 646 -29.37 -5.39 -19.84
CA GLY A 646 -28.99 -6.81 -19.77
C GLY A 646 -29.68 -7.70 -20.80
N LYS A 647 -30.26 -7.13 -21.86
CA LYS A 647 -30.86 -7.92 -22.96
C LYS A 647 -29.78 -8.49 -23.88
N THR A 648 -28.71 -7.72 -24.10
CA THR A 648 -27.52 -8.16 -24.83
C THR A 648 -26.26 -7.93 -24.01
N TRP A 649 -25.26 -8.78 -24.26
CA TRP A 649 -24.00 -8.81 -23.53
C TRP A 649 -22.82 -9.00 -24.46
N THR A 650 -21.70 -8.38 -24.13
CA THR A 650 -20.42 -8.55 -24.81
C THR A 650 -19.34 -8.89 -23.79
N LYS A 651 -18.55 -9.94 -24.03
CA LYS A 651 -17.34 -10.24 -23.24
C LYS A 651 -16.24 -9.26 -23.64
N ILE A 652 -15.64 -8.58 -22.68
CA ILE A 652 -14.71 -7.46 -22.90
C ILE A 652 -13.41 -7.67 -22.11
N VAL A 653 -12.58 -8.64 -22.53
CA VAL A 653 -11.36 -9.04 -21.79
C VAL A 653 -10.08 -8.99 -22.62
N ASN A 654 -10.15 -8.53 -23.87
CA ASN A 654 -8.98 -8.53 -24.75
C ASN A 654 -7.88 -7.65 -24.16
N GLY A 655 -6.66 -8.18 -24.05
CA GLY A 655 -5.52 -7.50 -23.43
C GLY A 655 -5.24 -7.89 -21.97
N ILE A 656 -6.15 -8.64 -21.33
CA ILE A 656 -5.90 -9.29 -20.03
C ILE A 656 -5.43 -10.74 -20.29
N PRO A 657 -4.34 -11.22 -19.64
CA PRO A 657 -3.88 -12.60 -19.75
C PRO A 657 -4.92 -13.64 -19.32
N ASP A 658 -4.83 -14.85 -19.88
CA ASP A 658 -5.79 -15.94 -19.65
C ASP A 658 -5.72 -16.57 -18.24
N ASP A 659 -4.71 -16.22 -17.44
CA ASP A 659 -4.49 -16.69 -16.06
C ASP A 659 -4.70 -15.59 -15.00
N ASP A 660 -5.10 -14.40 -15.43
CA ASP A 660 -5.26 -13.20 -14.59
C ASP A 660 -6.76 -12.85 -14.42
N PHE A 661 -7.43 -13.62 -13.57
CA PHE A 661 -8.87 -13.48 -13.35
C PHE A 661 -9.24 -12.15 -12.68
N VAL A 662 -10.47 -11.70 -12.94
CA VAL A 662 -10.93 -10.34 -12.58
C VAL A 662 -11.71 -10.36 -11.28
N HIS A 663 -11.35 -9.49 -10.34
CA HIS A 663 -12.09 -9.28 -9.09
C HIS A 663 -13.07 -8.12 -9.21
N ALA A 664 -12.65 -7.01 -9.84
CA ALA A 664 -13.42 -5.77 -9.90
C ALA A 664 -13.32 -5.09 -11.27
N VAL A 665 -14.40 -4.41 -11.69
CA VAL A 665 -14.43 -3.53 -12.87
C VAL A 665 -15.20 -2.26 -12.54
N ARG A 666 -14.65 -1.09 -12.85
CA ARG A 666 -15.28 0.21 -12.58
C ARG A 666 -15.19 1.13 -13.79
N GLU A 667 -16.28 1.83 -14.08
CA GLU A 667 -16.31 2.92 -15.05
C GLU A 667 -15.99 4.26 -14.39
N ASP A 668 -15.12 5.04 -15.04
CA ASP A 668 -14.78 6.38 -14.60
C ASP A 668 -16.00 7.32 -14.65
N PRO A 669 -16.37 7.98 -13.55
CA PRO A 669 -17.49 8.94 -13.55
C PRO A 669 -17.19 10.22 -14.35
N GLY A 670 -15.93 10.50 -14.70
CA GLY A 670 -15.52 11.70 -15.45
C GLY A 670 -15.51 11.51 -16.98
N ARG A 671 -15.31 10.28 -17.47
CA ARG A 671 -15.21 9.94 -18.90
C ARG A 671 -15.91 8.60 -19.19
N ALA A 672 -16.97 8.65 -19.98
CA ALA A 672 -17.63 7.45 -20.48
C ALA A 672 -16.65 6.55 -21.26
N GLY A 673 -16.72 5.24 -21.04
CA GLY A 673 -15.87 4.25 -21.68
C GLY A 673 -14.41 4.19 -21.20
N LEU A 674 -14.01 5.02 -20.23
CA LEU A 674 -12.76 4.82 -19.49
C LEU A 674 -13.02 3.87 -18.32
N LEU A 675 -12.42 2.69 -18.36
CA LEU A 675 -12.67 1.61 -17.40
C LEU A 675 -11.38 1.20 -16.69
N PHE A 676 -11.51 0.71 -15.47
CA PHE A 676 -10.44 0.10 -14.67
C PHE A 676 -10.84 -1.31 -14.23
N ALA A 677 -9.92 -2.27 -14.32
CA ALA A 677 -10.15 -3.65 -13.91
C ALA A 677 -9.07 -4.12 -12.93
N GLY A 678 -9.49 -4.56 -11.75
CA GLY A 678 -8.64 -5.14 -10.70
C GLY A 678 -8.62 -6.65 -10.84
N THR A 679 -7.44 -7.22 -10.83
CA THR A 679 -7.16 -8.62 -11.20
C THR A 679 -6.26 -9.30 -10.17
N GLU A 680 -5.93 -10.57 -10.38
CA GLU A 680 -5.07 -11.33 -9.48
C GLU A 680 -3.63 -10.82 -9.47
N HIS A 681 -3.14 -10.36 -10.62
CA HIS A 681 -1.75 -9.91 -10.82
C HIS A 681 -1.61 -8.39 -11.01
N GLY A 682 -2.64 -7.61 -10.64
CA GLY A 682 -2.57 -6.15 -10.65
C GLY A 682 -3.82 -5.47 -11.21
N ILE A 683 -3.62 -4.44 -12.04
CA ILE A 683 -4.68 -3.55 -12.52
C ILE A 683 -4.48 -3.10 -13.97
N TYR A 684 -5.59 -3.02 -14.70
CA TYR A 684 -5.67 -2.63 -16.11
C TYR A 684 -6.58 -1.43 -16.32
N VAL A 685 -6.34 -0.71 -17.42
CA VAL A 685 -7.18 0.39 -17.93
C VAL A 685 -7.65 0.07 -19.35
N SER A 686 -8.88 0.49 -19.67
CA SER A 686 -9.42 0.48 -21.03
C SER A 686 -9.88 1.89 -21.40
N PHE A 687 -9.50 2.37 -22.59
CA PHE A 687 -9.90 3.70 -23.09
C PHE A 687 -11.03 3.66 -24.12
N ASP A 688 -11.48 2.45 -24.48
CA ASP A 688 -12.43 2.17 -25.56
C ASP A 688 -13.57 1.25 -25.09
N ASP A 689 -13.99 1.46 -23.84
CA ASP A 689 -15.23 0.88 -23.32
C ASP A 689 -15.20 -0.66 -23.26
N GLY A 690 -14.02 -1.19 -22.94
CA GLY A 690 -13.69 -2.60 -22.70
C GLY A 690 -13.16 -3.35 -23.91
N ALA A 691 -13.03 -2.71 -25.07
CA ALA A 691 -12.61 -3.41 -26.28
C ALA A 691 -11.15 -3.87 -26.22
N GLN A 692 -10.26 -3.09 -25.58
CA GLN A 692 -8.88 -3.44 -25.25
C GLN A 692 -8.46 -2.94 -23.86
N TRP A 693 -7.73 -3.79 -23.14
CA TRP A 693 -7.16 -3.50 -21.83
C TRP A 693 -5.63 -3.37 -21.90
N GLN A 694 -5.08 -2.48 -21.07
CA GLN A 694 -3.65 -2.28 -20.93
C GLN A 694 -3.27 -2.24 -19.45
N SER A 695 -2.19 -2.93 -19.08
CA SER A 695 -1.71 -2.90 -17.69
C SER A 695 -1.28 -1.48 -17.31
N ILE A 696 -1.72 -1.06 -16.13
CA ILE A 696 -1.26 0.14 -15.43
C ILE A 696 -0.74 -0.22 -14.04
N ALA A 697 -0.18 -1.42 -13.89
CA ALA A 697 0.48 -1.84 -12.66
C ALA A 697 1.65 -0.90 -12.28
N LEU A 698 2.41 -0.40 -13.27
CA LEU A 698 3.46 0.60 -13.07
C LEU A 698 4.49 0.15 -12.01
N ASN A 699 4.50 0.80 -10.84
CA ASN A 699 5.35 0.47 -9.70
C ASN A 699 4.64 -0.36 -8.60
N LEU A 700 3.41 -0.80 -8.85
CA LEU A 700 2.71 -1.75 -7.97
C LEU A 700 3.46 -3.09 -8.03
N PRO A 701 3.72 -3.76 -6.89
CA PRO A 701 4.18 -5.15 -6.92
C PRO A 701 3.10 -6.05 -7.53
N ASP A 702 3.48 -7.27 -7.95
CA ASP A 702 2.49 -8.33 -8.18
C ASP A 702 1.67 -8.48 -6.89
N THR A 703 0.35 -8.28 -6.98
CA THR A 703 -0.59 -8.37 -5.87
C THR A 703 -2.02 -8.37 -6.38
N GLN A 704 -2.88 -9.11 -5.69
CA GLN A 704 -4.31 -9.11 -5.95
C GLN A 704 -4.91 -7.72 -5.67
N VAL A 705 -5.63 -7.17 -6.66
CA VAL A 705 -6.45 -5.97 -6.51
C VAL A 705 -7.90 -6.39 -6.30
N SER A 706 -8.34 -6.40 -5.04
CA SER A 706 -9.64 -6.96 -4.63
C SER A 706 -10.83 -6.07 -4.94
N ASP A 707 -10.67 -4.74 -4.87
CA ASP A 707 -11.72 -3.77 -5.16
C ASP A 707 -11.15 -2.40 -5.56
N ILE A 708 -11.96 -1.60 -6.26
CA ILE A 708 -11.60 -0.31 -6.84
C ILE A 708 -12.70 0.72 -6.52
N VAL A 709 -12.27 1.91 -6.09
CA VAL A 709 -13.10 3.12 -6.02
C VAL A 709 -12.43 4.26 -6.78
N ILE A 710 -13.22 4.99 -7.56
CA ILE A 710 -12.77 6.20 -8.26
C ILE A 710 -13.36 7.40 -7.52
N GLU A 711 -12.54 8.11 -6.75
CA GLU A 711 -12.97 9.27 -5.95
C GLU A 711 -12.41 10.55 -6.56
N GLY A 712 -13.29 11.37 -7.12
CA GLY A 712 -12.92 12.61 -7.79
C GLY A 712 -11.99 12.38 -8.98
N LYS A 713 -10.68 12.55 -8.74
CA LYS A 713 -9.62 12.37 -9.74
C LYS A 713 -8.66 11.24 -9.39
N ASP A 714 -8.88 10.51 -8.31
CA ASP A 714 -7.98 9.46 -7.86
C ASP A 714 -8.59 8.08 -8.11
N VAL A 715 -7.74 7.10 -8.41
CA VAL A 715 -8.12 5.68 -8.39
C VAL A 715 -7.55 5.07 -7.11
N VAL A 716 -8.45 4.61 -6.25
CA VAL A 716 -8.12 4.00 -4.96
C VAL A 716 -8.35 2.51 -5.06
N ILE A 717 -7.37 1.73 -4.63
CA ILE A 717 -7.44 0.26 -4.64
C ILE A 717 -7.23 -0.32 -3.25
N ALA A 718 -8.03 -1.34 -2.93
CA ALA A 718 -7.69 -2.31 -1.90
C ALA A 718 -6.87 -3.43 -2.54
N THR A 719 -5.83 -3.85 -1.84
CA THR A 719 -5.09 -5.06 -2.18
C THR A 719 -5.29 -6.11 -1.10
N HIS A 720 -5.20 -7.38 -1.48
CA HIS A 720 -5.32 -8.47 -0.53
C HIS A 720 -3.92 -8.92 -0.07
N GLY A 721 -3.16 -8.02 0.57
CA GLY A 721 -1.82 -8.36 1.09
C GLY A 721 -0.77 -7.25 0.98
N ARG A 722 -1.11 -6.08 0.44
CA ARG A 722 -0.23 -4.89 0.37
C ARG A 722 -0.91 -3.58 0.83
N SER A 723 -1.98 -3.67 1.61
CA SER A 723 -2.77 -2.53 2.11
C SER A 723 -3.42 -1.69 0.98
N PHE A 724 -3.64 -0.38 1.18
CA PHE A 724 -4.24 0.49 0.17
C PHE A 724 -3.21 1.21 -0.70
N TYR A 725 -3.56 1.46 -1.96
CA TYR A 725 -2.82 2.33 -2.87
C TYR A 725 -3.74 3.36 -3.53
N ILE A 726 -3.16 4.49 -3.90
CA ILE A 726 -3.81 5.54 -4.69
C ILE A 726 -2.96 5.82 -5.94
N LEU A 727 -3.58 5.76 -7.12
CA LEU A 727 -3.06 6.40 -8.33
C LEU A 727 -3.57 7.83 -8.33
N ASP A 728 -2.72 8.75 -7.91
CA ASP A 728 -3.09 10.15 -7.76
C ASP A 728 -3.37 10.77 -9.13
N ASP A 729 -4.53 11.40 -9.28
CA ASP A 729 -4.93 12.25 -10.40
C ASP A 729 -4.84 11.61 -11.81
N ILE A 730 -5.91 10.92 -12.21
CA ILE A 730 -6.11 10.34 -13.54
C ILE A 730 -6.58 11.34 -14.60
N THR A 731 -6.50 12.64 -14.33
CA THR A 731 -6.90 13.70 -15.27
C THR A 731 -6.19 13.59 -16.64
N PRO A 732 -4.90 13.21 -16.73
CA PRO A 732 -4.26 12.92 -18.02
C PRO A 732 -4.94 11.75 -18.74
N LEU A 733 -5.25 10.65 -18.05
CA LEU A 733 -5.91 9.48 -18.64
C LEU A 733 -7.29 9.84 -19.21
N ARG A 734 -8.04 10.70 -18.52
CA ARG A 734 -9.33 11.23 -19.01
C ARG A 734 -9.18 12.04 -20.29
N GLN A 735 -8.05 12.72 -20.50
CA GLN A 735 -7.82 13.58 -21.66
C GLN A 735 -7.10 12.87 -22.82
N LEU A 736 -6.57 11.66 -22.62
CA LEU A 736 -5.88 10.91 -23.68
C LEU A 736 -6.80 10.61 -24.87
N THR A 737 -6.34 11.00 -26.06
CA THR A 737 -6.97 10.69 -27.35
C THR A 737 -5.90 10.21 -28.34
N PRO A 738 -6.27 9.46 -29.40
CA PRO A 738 -5.31 9.05 -30.42
C PRO A 738 -4.61 10.22 -31.13
N ALA A 739 -5.24 11.41 -31.19
CA ALA A 739 -4.62 12.60 -31.78
C ALA A 739 -3.55 13.20 -30.86
N LEU A 740 -3.80 13.25 -29.55
CA LEU A 740 -2.89 13.86 -28.56
C LEU A 740 -1.51 13.21 -28.58
N VAL A 741 -1.45 11.88 -28.72
CA VAL A 741 -0.19 11.12 -28.70
C VAL A 741 0.69 11.33 -29.94
N THR A 742 0.18 12.05 -30.95
CA THR A 742 0.97 12.49 -32.12
C THR A 742 1.58 13.88 -31.95
N GLU A 743 1.21 14.61 -30.89
CA GLU A 743 1.74 15.95 -30.62
C GLU A 743 3.15 15.89 -30.03
N ASP A 744 4.04 16.83 -30.39
CA ASP A 744 5.38 16.86 -29.78
C ASP A 744 5.35 17.18 -28.27
N VAL A 745 4.41 18.05 -27.87
CA VAL A 745 4.22 18.62 -26.53
C VAL A 745 2.73 18.88 -26.35
N HIS A 746 2.17 18.44 -25.23
CA HIS A 746 0.79 18.70 -24.84
C HIS A 746 0.72 19.14 -23.37
N LEU A 747 -0.13 20.11 -23.06
CA LEU A 747 -0.43 20.55 -21.69
C LEU A 747 -1.83 20.08 -21.34
N PHE A 748 -1.95 19.17 -20.37
CA PHE A 748 -3.26 18.69 -19.93
C PHE A 748 -3.94 19.78 -19.10
N HIS A 749 -5.28 19.86 -19.21
CA HIS A 749 -6.06 20.76 -18.38
C HIS A 749 -5.81 20.45 -16.89
N PRO A 750 -5.29 21.40 -16.09
CA PRO A 750 -4.99 21.13 -14.69
C PRO A 750 -6.29 21.03 -13.88
N PRO A 751 -6.40 20.06 -12.96
CA PRO A 751 -7.56 19.96 -12.08
C PRO A 751 -7.57 21.07 -11.04
N THR A 752 -8.75 21.29 -10.46
CA THR A 752 -8.90 22.19 -9.30
C THR A 752 -8.00 21.77 -8.15
N ALA A 753 -7.33 22.75 -7.56
CA ALA A 753 -6.55 22.62 -6.34
C ALA A 753 -7.29 23.29 -5.17
N GLU A 754 -6.96 22.89 -3.95
CA GLU A 754 -7.51 23.36 -2.69
C GLU A 754 -6.35 23.86 -1.83
N ARG A 755 -6.39 25.15 -1.50
CA ARG A 755 -5.36 25.83 -0.74
C ARG A 755 -5.03 25.06 0.54
N ASN A 756 -3.75 24.72 0.73
CA ASN A 756 -3.21 24.01 1.89
C ASN A 756 -3.78 22.59 2.14
N VAL A 757 -4.56 22.03 1.21
CA VAL A 757 -5.08 20.66 1.28
C VAL A 757 -4.44 19.80 0.20
N ASN A 758 -4.59 20.18 -1.07
CA ASN A 758 -3.91 19.54 -2.17
C ASN A 758 -3.19 20.58 -3.08
N PRO A 759 -1.99 20.25 -3.54
CA PRO A 759 -1.20 21.16 -4.37
C PRO A 759 -1.78 21.31 -5.77
N ALA A 760 -1.39 22.38 -6.47
CA ALA A 760 -1.74 22.54 -7.89
C ALA A 760 -0.89 21.59 -8.73
N ARG A 761 -1.55 20.60 -9.34
CA ARG A 761 -0.96 19.58 -10.22
C ARG A 761 -1.00 20.06 -11.66
N ILE A 762 0.16 20.05 -12.30
CA ILE A 762 0.34 20.42 -13.71
C ILE A 762 0.93 19.21 -14.41
N ASP A 763 0.14 18.61 -15.30
CA ASP A 763 0.57 17.46 -16.08
C ASP A 763 0.76 17.85 -17.54
N TYR A 764 1.77 17.29 -18.19
CA TYR A 764 2.06 17.54 -19.60
C TYR A 764 2.69 16.31 -20.25
N PHE A 765 2.50 16.16 -21.56
CA PHE A 765 3.10 15.09 -22.36
C PHE A 765 4.25 15.64 -23.21
N LEU A 766 5.32 14.83 -23.31
CA LEU A 766 6.44 15.06 -24.22
C LEU A 766 6.66 13.81 -25.06
N SER A 767 6.64 13.94 -26.39
CA SER A 767 6.92 12.83 -27.32
C SER A 767 8.33 12.22 -27.16
N LYS A 768 9.27 13.03 -26.68
CA LYS A 768 10.68 12.66 -26.44
C LYS A 768 11.26 13.54 -25.34
N PRO A 769 12.39 13.16 -24.71
CA PRO A 769 13.05 14.01 -23.73
C PRO A 769 13.46 15.36 -24.34
N VAL A 770 13.43 16.43 -23.53
CA VAL A 770 13.74 17.81 -23.98
C VAL A 770 14.85 18.42 -23.14
N ASP A 771 15.76 19.18 -23.75
CA ASP A 771 16.89 19.80 -23.04
C ASP A 771 16.48 20.95 -22.11
N LYS A 772 15.40 21.66 -22.46
CA LYS A 772 14.88 22.77 -21.67
C LYS A 772 13.38 22.79 -21.67
N ILE A 773 12.81 23.02 -20.49
CA ILE A 773 11.38 23.22 -20.26
C ILE A 773 11.20 24.38 -19.29
N THR A 774 10.11 25.13 -19.46
CA THR A 774 9.73 26.20 -18.53
C THR A 774 8.25 26.10 -18.21
N ILE A 775 7.93 26.14 -16.92
CA ILE A 775 6.57 26.23 -16.40
C ILE A 775 6.46 27.58 -15.69
N ASP A 776 5.66 28.48 -16.25
CA ASP A 776 5.30 29.73 -15.58
C ASP A 776 3.92 29.58 -14.93
N ILE A 777 3.83 29.95 -13.66
CA ILE A 777 2.55 30.19 -12.98
C ILE A 777 2.24 31.67 -13.11
N LEU A 778 1.06 32.00 -13.60
CA LEU A 778 0.59 33.37 -13.74
C LEU A 778 -0.68 33.60 -12.93
N ASP A 779 -0.86 34.82 -12.45
CA ASP A 779 -2.08 35.22 -11.76
C ASP A 779 -3.25 35.45 -12.75
N SER A 780 -4.40 35.86 -12.21
CA SER A 780 -5.60 36.17 -12.99
C SER A 780 -5.43 37.33 -13.98
N LYS A 781 -4.38 38.15 -13.84
CA LYS A 781 -4.05 39.27 -14.74
C LYS A 781 -3.00 38.89 -15.78
N GLY A 782 -2.49 37.65 -15.75
CA GLY A 782 -1.44 37.17 -16.64
C GLY A 782 -0.04 37.64 -16.23
N GLN A 783 0.15 38.10 -15.00
CA GLN A 783 1.48 38.40 -14.46
C GLN A 783 2.12 37.11 -13.96
N VAL A 784 3.38 36.87 -14.36
CA VAL A 784 4.15 35.71 -13.87
C VAL A 784 4.38 35.85 -12.37
N VAL A 785 3.86 34.88 -11.62
CA VAL A 785 4.03 34.72 -10.18
C VAL A 785 5.35 34.01 -9.89
N ARG A 786 5.61 32.91 -10.60
CA ARG A 786 6.82 32.08 -10.42
C ARG A 786 7.12 31.31 -11.70
N SER A 787 8.39 31.20 -12.03
CA SER A 787 8.90 30.41 -13.15
C SER A 787 9.73 29.25 -12.64
N PHE A 788 9.54 28.08 -13.25
CA PHE A 788 10.28 26.87 -12.96
C PHE A 788 10.94 26.38 -14.25
N ILE A 789 12.26 26.16 -14.21
CA ILE A 789 13.05 25.76 -15.36
C ILE A 789 13.60 24.37 -15.11
N GLY A 790 13.38 23.45 -16.07
CA GLY A 790 14.10 22.20 -16.12
C GLY A 790 15.20 22.28 -17.18
N SER A 791 16.44 21.94 -16.81
CA SER A 791 17.56 21.79 -17.74
C SER A 791 18.64 20.89 -17.10
N PRO A 792 19.58 20.32 -17.88
CA PRO A 792 20.71 19.58 -17.31
C PRO A 792 21.56 20.39 -16.33
N GLU A 793 21.64 21.71 -16.52
CA GLU A 793 22.35 22.59 -15.59
C GLU A 793 21.59 22.74 -14.27
N GLU A 794 20.27 22.93 -14.32
CA GLU A 794 19.43 23.01 -13.12
C GLU A 794 19.44 21.69 -12.34
N ASP A 795 19.37 20.55 -13.05
CA ASP A 795 19.46 19.23 -12.41
C ASP A 795 20.81 19.05 -11.69
N ARG A 796 21.92 19.48 -12.30
CA ARG A 796 23.25 19.48 -11.65
C ARG A 796 23.31 20.42 -10.45
N ASN A 797 22.85 21.66 -10.60
CA ASN A 797 22.83 22.65 -9.53
C ASN A 797 22.00 22.15 -8.34
N ARG A 798 20.90 21.44 -8.61
CA ARG A 798 20.05 20.80 -7.60
C ARG A 798 20.77 19.69 -6.84
N LEU A 799 21.43 18.77 -7.57
CA LEU A 799 22.17 17.66 -6.98
C LEU A 799 23.35 18.16 -6.13
N VAL A 800 24.07 19.16 -6.63
CA VAL A 800 25.11 19.85 -5.86
C VAL A 800 24.49 20.48 -4.63
N GLY A 801 23.43 21.28 -4.76
CA GLY A 801 22.69 21.90 -3.64
C GLY A 801 22.22 20.90 -2.56
N GLN A 802 21.77 19.71 -2.97
CA GLN A 802 21.41 18.62 -2.06
C GLN A 802 22.64 18.03 -1.35
N ALA A 803 23.77 17.87 -2.04
CA ALA A 803 25.01 17.35 -1.46
C ALA A 803 25.67 18.33 -0.46
N ILE A 804 25.64 19.65 -0.72
CA ILE A 804 26.15 20.68 0.22
C ILE A 804 25.21 20.91 1.42
N GLY A 805 23.95 20.45 1.33
CA GLY A 805 22.99 20.47 2.43
C GLY A 805 23.11 19.30 3.40
N LEU A 806 23.91 18.27 3.06
CA LEU A 806 24.27 17.18 3.94
C LEU A 806 25.61 17.51 4.62
N PRO A 807 25.82 17.19 5.91
CA PRO A 807 27.16 17.22 6.47
C PRO A 807 28.05 16.27 5.67
N ALA A 808 29.21 16.75 5.20
CA ALA A 808 30.33 15.86 4.98
C ALA A 808 30.70 15.32 6.36
N ASP A 809 30.42 14.03 6.59
CA ASP A 809 30.97 13.10 7.59
C ASP A 809 29.98 11.93 7.71
N ALA A 810 29.96 11.04 6.71
CA ALA A 810 29.28 9.75 6.77
C ALA A 810 30.16 8.69 6.10
N GLU A 811 31.41 8.57 6.55
CA GLU A 811 32.15 7.33 6.45
C GLU A 811 32.20 6.71 7.85
N GLY A 812 31.48 5.59 8.03
CA GLY A 812 31.69 4.58 9.06
C GLY A 812 31.47 4.96 10.53
N GLY A 813 30.42 4.41 11.16
CA GLY A 813 30.36 4.28 12.62
C GLY A 813 28.95 4.23 13.21
N ASP A 814 28.60 3.08 13.80
CA ASP A 814 27.47 2.90 14.69
C ASP A 814 27.54 3.84 15.90
N ASP A 815 26.49 4.65 16.14
CA ASP A 815 26.14 5.10 17.50
C ASP A 815 24.65 5.52 17.60
N PRO A 816 23.80 4.79 18.34
CA PRO A 816 22.42 5.17 18.64
C PRO A 816 22.34 5.87 20.00
N GLY A 817 22.51 7.19 20.06
CA GLY A 817 22.33 7.90 21.33
C GLY A 817 22.77 9.36 21.41
N ALA A 818 22.11 10.29 20.71
CA ALA A 818 22.19 11.71 21.03
C ALA A 818 20.82 12.39 20.92
N GLY A 819 20.34 12.87 22.07
CA GLY A 819 19.01 13.45 22.27
C GLY A 819 18.70 14.67 21.41
N GLY A 820 17.41 14.80 21.10
CA GLY A 820 16.86 15.81 20.20
C GLY A 820 17.01 17.25 20.71
N GLY A 821 17.54 18.09 19.82
CA GLY A 821 17.34 19.54 19.85
C GLY A 821 16.80 19.98 18.49
N GLY A 822 15.55 20.47 18.44
CA GLY A 822 14.90 20.96 17.22
C GLY A 822 15.56 22.22 16.66
N GLY A 823 16.50 22.06 15.72
CA GLY A 823 17.19 23.15 15.05
C GLY A 823 16.70 23.25 13.62
N GLY A 824 15.70 24.09 13.37
CA GLY A 824 15.26 24.40 12.02
C GLY A 824 16.30 25.22 11.26
N GLY A 825 16.44 24.93 9.96
CA GLY A 825 16.94 25.88 8.98
C GLY A 825 18.46 25.95 8.78
N ARG A 826 19.06 24.93 8.14
CA ARG A 826 20.16 25.16 7.20
C ARG A 826 19.61 25.04 5.77
N GLY A 827 19.76 26.10 4.98
CA GLY A 827 19.60 26.06 3.51
C GLY A 827 18.22 26.45 2.99
N GLY A 828 18.18 27.41 2.05
CA GLY A 828 16.99 27.78 1.30
C GLY A 828 16.40 26.59 0.54
N ALA A 829 15.09 26.64 0.27
CA ALA A 829 14.38 25.58 -0.46
C ALA A 829 15.05 25.34 -1.82
N VAL A 830 15.57 24.13 -2.03
CA VAL A 830 16.02 23.65 -3.34
C VAL A 830 14.83 23.75 -4.30
N ALA A 831 15.02 24.36 -5.47
CA ALA A 831 13.95 24.50 -6.45
C ALA A 831 13.39 23.12 -6.83
N PRO A 832 12.05 22.99 -7.00
CA PRO A 832 11.45 21.71 -7.36
C PRO A 832 11.93 21.27 -8.74
N SER A 833 12.11 19.95 -8.93
CA SER A 833 12.41 19.39 -10.26
C SER A 833 11.29 19.72 -11.22
N VAL A 834 11.63 20.08 -12.45
CA VAL A 834 10.70 20.02 -13.59
C VAL A 834 11.10 18.83 -14.44
N PRO A 835 10.32 17.73 -14.47
CA PRO A 835 10.63 16.56 -15.28
C PRO A 835 10.72 16.89 -16.78
N ARG A 836 11.54 16.12 -17.50
CA ARG A 836 11.83 16.34 -18.94
C ARG A 836 11.86 15.03 -19.72
N LYS A 837 11.15 14.01 -19.23
CA LYS A 837 11.19 12.65 -19.79
C LYS A 837 10.17 12.52 -20.92
N ALA A 838 10.33 11.54 -21.81
CA ALA A 838 9.27 11.17 -22.73
C ALA A 838 8.05 10.63 -21.94
N GLY A 839 6.85 10.77 -22.52
CA GLY A 839 5.59 10.38 -21.89
C GLY A 839 4.94 11.51 -21.10
N ILE A 840 3.97 11.15 -20.27
CA ILE A 840 3.36 12.06 -19.31
C ILE A 840 4.43 12.47 -18.28
N ASN A 841 4.36 13.70 -17.80
CA ASN A 841 5.21 14.24 -16.77
C ASN A 841 4.33 15.01 -15.80
N HIS A 842 4.70 14.97 -14.53
CA HIS A 842 4.00 15.64 -13.45
C HIS A 842 4.86 16.74 -12.83
N PHE A 843 4.27 17.93 -12.65
CA PHE A 843 4.85 19.01 -11.87
C PHE A 843 3.85 19.50 -10.83
N GLN A 844 4.35 19.76 -9.62
CA GLN A 844 3.55 20.20 -8.49
C GLN A 844 3.96 21.61 -8.08
N TRP A 845 3.01 22.55 -8.13
CA TRP A 845 3.18 23.86 -7.50
C TRP A 845 2.68 23.82 -6.06
N ASP A 846 3.56 24.23 -5.13
CA ASP A 846 3.29 24.37 -3.68
C ASP A 846 2.26 25.46 -3.35
N GLY A 847 1.76 26.19 -4.34
CA GLY A 847 0.82 27.29 -4.16
C GLY A 847 1.47 28.50 -3.50
N ARG A 848 2.80 28.63 -3.47
CA ARG A 848 3.49 29.77 -2.83
C ARG A 848 4.12 30.72 -3.85
N TYR A 849 4.03 32.01 -3.53
CA TYR A 849 4.76 33.08 -4.20
C TYR A 849 6.26 32.99 -3.88
N PRO A 850 7.13 33.71 -4.62
CA PRO A 850 8.56 33.75 -4.33
C PRO A 850 8.87 34.14 -2.88
N GLY A 851 9.82 33.43 -2.28
CA GLY A 851 10.33 33.71 -0.95
C GLY A 851 11.12 35.01 -0.85
N ALA A 852 11.54 35.34 0.37
CA ALA A 852 12.49 36.41 0.60
C ALA A 852 13.88 36.02 0.06
N LYS A 853 14.74 37.02 -0.20
CA LYS A 853 16.15 36.72 -0.52
C LYS A 853 16.82 35.96 0.62
N THR A 854 17.83 35.17 0.27
CA THR A 854 18.64 34.40 1.22
C THR A 854 20.12 34.65 0.93
N PHE A 855 20.99 34.33 1.89
CA PHE A 855 22.44 34.44 1.76
C PHE A 855 23.14 33.23 2.38
N GLN A 856 24.40 33.00 2.01
CA GLN A 856 25.16 31.85 2.49
C GLN A 856 25.38 31.88 4.02
N GLY A 857 25.14 30.75 4.68
CA GLY A 857 25.32 30.61 6.13
C GLY A 857 24.20 31.24 6.98
N MET A 858 23.06 31.56 6.38
CA MET A 858 21.88 32.00 7.12
C MET A 858 21.37 30.90 8.06
N VAL A 859 21.16 31.27 9.33
CA VAL A 859 20.52 30.45 10.36
C VAL A 859 19.29 31.21 10.89
N LEU A 860 18.13 30.57 10.86
CA LEU A 860 16.87 31.12 11.36
C LEU A 860 16.26 30.20 12.41
N TRP A 861 15.72 30.77 13.49
CA TRP A 861 14.95 30.07 14.50
C TRP A 861 13.48 30.47 14.46
N SER A 862 12.56 29.51 14.40
CA SER A 862 11.11 29.76 14.35
C SER A 862 10.66 30.67 13.18
N GLY A 863 11.50 30.85 12.15
CA GLY A 863 11.24 31.68 10.98
C GLY A 863 11.58 30.92 9.69
N SER A 864 11.05 31.41 8.57
CA SER A 864 11.23 30.84 7.24
C SER A 864 11.35 31.96 6.21
N THR A 865 12.08 31.70 5.13
CA THR A 865 12.17 32.60 3.97
C THR A 865 11.16 32.25 2.88
N GLN A 866 10.27 31.27 3.11
CA GLN A 866 9.21 30.91 2.16
C GLN A 866 8.26 32.08 1.87
N GLY A 867 7.79 32.16 0.63
CA GLY A 867 6.84 33.19 0.23
C GLY A 867 5.42 32.87 0.68
N PRO A 868 4.52 33.87 0.65
CA PRO A 868 3.14 33.71 1.10
C PRO A 868 2.37 32.75 0.20
N ALA A 869 1.42 32.02 0.79
CA ALA A 869 0.56 31.12 0.04
C ALA A 869 -0.46 31.90 -0.83
N ALA A 870 -0.75 31.40 -2.02
CA ALA A 870 -1.60 32.00 -3.04
C ALA A 870 -3.07 32.08 -2.62
N VAL A 871 -3.70 33.24 -2.82
CA VAL A 871 -5.11 33.47 -2.49
C VAL A 871 -5.99 32.59 -3.39
N PRO A 872 -7.08 31.97 -2.88
CA PRO A 872 -8.03 31.24 -3.73
C PRO A 872 -8.53 32.11 -4.89
N GLY A 873 -8.55 31.54 -6.09
CA GLY A 873 -8.88 32.24 -7.33
C GLY A 873 -8.41 31.50 -8.58
N THR A 874 -8.56 32.16 -9.73
CA THR A 874 -8.09 31.63 -11.03
C THR A 874 -6.64 32.01 -11.28
N TYR A 875 -5.85 31.02 -11.67
CA TYR A 875 -4.47 31.15 -12.10
C TYR A 875 -4.31 30.57 -13.51
N GLN A 876 -3.16 30.81 -14.11
CA GLN A 876 -2.77 30.23 -15.39
C GLN A 876 -1.46 29.49 -15.25
N VAL A 877 -1.32 28.41 -16.01
CA VAL A 877 -0.04 27.75 -16.25
C VAL A 877 0.33 27.98 -17.70
N ARG A 878 1.59 28.36 -17.94
CA ARG A 878 2.17 28.46 -19.28
C ARG A 878 3.38 27.52 -19.36
N LEU A 879 3.25 26.51 -20.21
CA LEU A 879 4.29 25.54 -20.52
C LEU A 879 5.04 25.97 -21.79
N THR A 880 6.37 26.03 -21.73
CA THR A 880 7.22 26.24 -22.91
C THR A 880 8.21 25.08 -23.05
N ALA A 881 8.10 24.33 -24.15
CA ALA A 881 8.98 23.21 -24.48
C ALA A 881 9.03 23.01 -26.00
N ASN A 882 10.17 22.57 -26.55
CA ASN A 882 10.37 22.33 -28.00
C ASN A 882 9.90 23.48 -28.91
N GLY A 883 10.09 24.73 -28.49
CA GLY A 883 9.68 25.91 -29.26
C GLY A 883 8.17 26.18 -29.29
N LYS A 884 7.35 25.37 -28.59
CA LYS A 884 5.91 25.58 -28.40
C LYS A 884 5.65 26.21 -27.04
N THR A 885 4.67 27.10 -26.98
CA THR A 885 4.16 27.69 -25.73
C THR A 885 2.67 27.42 -25.63
N LEU A 886 2.26 26.68 -24.61
CA LEU A 886 0.88 26.30 -24.32
C LEU A 886 0.46 26.96 -23.00
N THR A 887 -0.75 27.49 -22.94
CA THR A 887 -1.28 28.14 -21.73
C THR A 887 -2.67 27.60 -21.43
N ASP A 888 -2.93 27.27 -20.17
CA ASP A 888 -4.27 26.92 -19.70
C ASP A 888 -4.54 27.52 -18.30
N LYS A 889 -5.81 27.54 -17.90
CA LYS A 889 -6.29 28.08 -16.63
C LYS A 889 -6.55 26.96 -15.63
N PHE A 890 -6.34 27.25 -14.35
CA PHE A 890 -6.73 26.39 -13.25
C PHE A 890 -7.23 27.22 -12.07
N VAL A 891 -7.91 26.56 -11.13
CA VAL A 891 -8.52 27.22 -9.97
C VAL A 891 -7.91 26.68 -8.68
N ILE A 892 -7.59 27.60 -7.77
CA ILE A 892 -7.32 27.29 -6.36
C ILE A 892 -8.58 27.65 -5.56
N GLN A 893 -9.18 26.67 -4.89
CA GLN A 893 -10.32 26.86 -4.01
C GLN A 893 -9.88 27.01 -2.55
N LYS A 894 -10.75 27.62 -1.74
CA LYS A 894 -10.59 27.67 -0.28
C LYS A 894 -10.91 26.28 0.28
N ASP A 895 -10.17 25.86 1.30
CA ASP A 895 -10.54 24.69 2.12
C ASP A 895 -12.02 24.83 2.57
N PRO A 896 -12.90 23.91 2.13
CA PRO A 896 -14.34 24.01 2.40
C PRO A 896 -14.67 23.78 3.87
N ARG A 897 -13.75 23.25 4.69
CA ARG A 897 -13.93 23.07 6.14
C ARG A 897 -13.83 24.39 6.93
N LEU A 898 -13.38 25.47 6.28
CA LEU A 898 -13.19 26.77 6.90
C LEU A 898 -14.43 27.67 6.76
N ASP A 899 -15.50 27.35 7.48
CA ASP A 899 -16.79 28.05 7.36
C ASP A 899 -16.74 29.53 7.80
N ASN A 900 -15.82 29.84 8.71
CA ASN A 900 -15.66 31.17 9.31
C ASN A 900 -14.51 32.00 8.71
N VAL A 901 -13.89 31.54 7.62
CA VAL A 901 -12.81 32.26 6.92
C VAL A 901 -13.25 32.58 5.51
N THR A 902 -13.25 33.87 5.17
CA THR A 902 -13.62 34.34 3.83
C THR A 902 -12.40 34.43 2.91
N ILE A 903 -12.62 34.45 1.58
CA ILE A 903 -11.54 34.72 0.61
C ILE A 903 -10.93 36.12 0.85
N ALA A 904 -11.72 37.09 1.33
CA ALA A 904 -11.24 38.42 1.66
C ALA A 904 -10.26 38.40 2.84
N ASP A 905 -10.52 37.59 3.87
CA ASP A 905 -9.60 37.40 4.99
C ASP A 905 -8.25 36.82 4.52
N LEU A 906 -8.29 35.86 3.60
CA LEU A 906 -7.08 35.26 3.01
C LEU A 906 -6.33 36.23 2.10
N ALA A 907 -7.04 37.11 1.39
CA ALA A 907 -6.42 38.18 0.62
C ALA A 907 -5.72 39.21 1.54
N GLU A 908 -6.33 39.53 2.68
CA GLU A 908 -5.73 40.40 3.70
C GLU A 908 -4.48 39.74 4.33
N GLN A 909 -4.57 38.43 4.65
CA GLN A 909 -3.44 37.62 5.11
C GLN A 909 -2.27 37.65 4.12
N PHE A 910 -2.54 37.33 2.87
CA PHE A 910 -1.56 37.38 1.79
C PHE A 910 -0.92 38.77 1.65
N ALA A 911 -1.72 39.84 1.68
CA ALA A 911 -1.21 41.19 1.53
C ALA A 911 -0.25 41.60 2.66
N LEU A 912 -0.54 41.21 3.92
CA LEU A 912 0.37 41.46 5.02
C LEU A 912 1.63 40.58 4.91
N ALA A 913 1.46 39.28 4.65
CA ALA A 913 2.58 38.35 4.52
C ALA A 913 3.54 38.74 3.39
N LEU A 914 3.03 39.28 2.28
CA LEU A 914 3.85 39.82 1.18
C LEU A 914 4.71 40.99 1.66
N LYS A 915 4.15 41.93 2.45
CA LYS A 915 4.89 43.04 3.06
C LYS A 915 5.96 42.55 4.04
N VAL A 916 5.68 41.51 4.83
CA VAL A 916 6.66 40.89 5.73
C VAL A 916 7.81 40.27 4.92
N ARG A 917 7.49 39.53 3.84
CA ARG A 917 8.48 38.93 2.93
C ARG A 917 9.37 39.97 2.26
N ASP A 918 8.79 41.09 1.83
CA ASP A 918 9.55 42.20 1.24
C ASP A 918 10.48 42.85 2.26
N ARG A 919 10.04 43.03 3.51
CA ARG A 919 10.89 43.54 4.61
C ARG A 919 11.99 42.57 5.02
N LEU A 920 11.72 41.27 4.96
CA LEU A 920 12.77 40.27 5.16
C LEU A 920 13.83 40.35 4.05
N THR A 921 13.39 40.54 2.80
CA THR A 921 14.29 40.76 1.66
C THR A 921 15.14 42.02 1.85
N ASP A 922 14.53 43.15 2.27
CA ASP A 922 15.27 44.37 2.60
C ASP A 922 16.37 44.07 3.64
N ALA A 923 16.05 43.33 4.70
CA ALA A 923 17.00 42.98 5.75
C ALA A 923 18.14 42.09 5.24
N ASP A 924 17.83 41.05 4.46
CA ASP A 924 18.82 40.11 3.98
C ASP A 924 19.70 40.72 2.86
N GLU A 925 19.17 41.65 2.05
CA GLU A 925 19.97 42.43 1.09
C GLU A 925 20.98 43.35 1.78
N MET A 926 20.62 43.94 2.93
CA MET A 926 21.57 44.72 3.73
C MET A 926 22.74 43.87 4.20
N VAL A 927 22.48 42.63 4.62
CA VAL A 927 23.53 41.68 5.04
C VAL A 927 24.42 41.30 3.87
N ILE A 928 23.85 40.95 2.70
CA ILE A 928 24.60 40.63 1.48
C ILE A 928 25.51 41.80 1.10
N LEU A 929 24.95 43.02 1.07
CA LEU A 929 25.68 44.23 0.71
C LEU A 929 26.86 44.48 1.66
N VAL A 930 26.64 44.37 2.97
CA VAL A 930 27.70 44.54 3.98
C VAL A 930 28.80 43.48 3.80
N ARG A 931 28.43 42.21 3.62
CA ARG A 931 29.39 41.10 3.48
C ARG A 931 30.23 41.22 2.21
N GLU A 932 29.61 41.61 1.10
CA GLU A 932 30.33 41.77 -0.16
C GLU A 932 31.29 42.96 -0.12
N LEU A 933 30.90 44.07 0.53
CA LEU A 933 31.82 45.18 0.79
C LEU A 933 32.98 44.74 1.69
N LYS A 934 32.73 43.96 2.75
CA LYS A 934 33.78 43.38 3.61
C LYS A 934 34.76 42.50 2.83
N LYS A 935 34.25 41.60 1.98
CA LYS A 935 35.07 40.75 1.09
C LYS A 935 35.96 41.60 0.18
N GLN A 936 35.39 42.63 -0.44
CA GLN A 936 36.16 43.54 -1.30
C GLN A 936 37.24 44.30 -0.50
N MET A 937 36.95 44.78 0.71
CA MET A 937 37.91 45.45 1.59
C MET A 937 39.07 44.53 1.98
N ASP A 938 38.77 43.30 2.39
CA ASP A 938 39.77 42.29 2.71
C ASP A 938 40.69 42.02 1.50
N ASP A 939 40.11 41.92 0.30
CA ASP A 939 40.86 41.75 -0.94
C ASP A 939 41.73 42.96 -1.29
N ARG A 940 41.32 44.18 -0.92
CA ARG A 940 42.17 45.39 -1.08
C ARG A 940 43.31 45.41 -0.07
N LEU A 941 43.04 45.05 1.19
CA LEU A 941 44.07 44.99 2.23
C LEU A 941 45.13 43.94 1.93
N LYS A 942 44.76 42.78 1.36
CA LYS A 942 45.74 41.78 0.87
C LYS A 942 46.73 42.37 -0.16
N LYS A 943 46.31 43.36 -0.96
CA LYS A 943 47.12 44.00 -1.99
C LYS A 943 47.92 45.21 -1.51
N ASN A 944 47.49 45.87 -0.43
CA ASN A 944 48.14 47.07 0.10
C ASN A 944 47.96 47.19 1.61
N GLN A 945 49.08 47.20 2.35
CA GLN A 945 49.13 47.20 3.81
C GLN A 945 49.42 48.59 4.41
N ASP A 946 49.15 49.67 3.67
CA ASP A 946 49.31 51.04 4.17
C ASP A 946 48.45 51.29 5.43
N ALA A 947 49.07 51.81 6.48
CA ALA A 947 48.43 51.96 7.79
C ALA A 947 47.23 52.92 7.78
N ALA A 948 47.28 53.99 6.97
CA ALA A 948 46.20 54.95 6.84
C ALA A 948 45.01 54.36 6.08
N LEU A 949 45.27 53.60 5.01
CA LEU A 949 44.23 52.83 4.30
C LEU A 949 43.59 51.80 5.22
N LYS A 950 44.40 51.03 5.95
CA LYS A 950 43.90 50.03 6.90
C LYS A 950 42.99 50.65 7.96
N THR A 951 43.41 51.76 8.56
CA THR A 951 42.60 52.48 9.56
C THR A 951 41.27 52.97 8.97
N ALA A 952 41.29 53.51 7.75
CA ALA A 952 40.07 53.97 7.07
C ALA A 952 39.10 52.81 6.76
N LEU A 953 39.62 51.69 6.25
CA LEU A 953 38.84 50.48 5.96
C LEU A 953 38.30 49.83 7.23
N ASP A 954 39.10 49.72 8.30
CA ASP A 954 38.67 49.19 9.58
C ASP A 954 37.53 50.03 10.19
N ASN A 955 37.64 51.36 10.13
CA ASN A 955 36.58 52.26 10.60
C ASN A 955 35.28 52.12 9.80
N PHE A 956 35.38 52.02 8.48
CA PHE A 956 34.24 51.81 7.60
C PHE A 956 33.60 50.43 7.84
N GLN A 957 34.42 49.38 7.91
CA GLN A 957 34.00 48.03 8.25
C GLN A 957 33.32 47.94 9.63
N GLY A 958 33.81 48.68 10.63
CA GLY A 958 33.18 48.76 11.95
C GLY A 958 31.76 49.33 11.89
N LYS A 959 31.56 50.42 11.13
CA LYS A 959 30.23 51.01 10.91
C LYS A 959 29.28 50.04 10.19
N LEU A 960 29.78 49.31 9.18
CA LEU A 960 29.00 48.31 8.45
C LEU A 960 28.66 47.10 9.34
N SER A 961 29.60 46.62 10.15
CA SER A 961 29.40 45.49 11.07
C SER A 961 28.36 45.80 12.14
N ALA A 962 28.35 47.03 12.66
CA ALA A 962 27.34 47.47 13.62
C ALA A 962 25.91 47.45 13.05
N VAL A 963 25.74 47.59 11.73
CA VAL A 963 24.44 47.39 11.06
C VAL A 963 24.15 45.90 10.92
N GLU A 964 25.10 45.11 10.40
CA GLU A 964 24.92 43.67 10.20
C GLU A 964 24.54 42.95 11.50
N GLU A 965 25.18 43.26 12.62
CA GLU A 965 24.94 42.62 13.93
C GLU A 965 23.57 42.97 14.55
N GLU A 966 22.91 44.04 14.09
CA GLU A 966 21.53 44.35 14.47
C GLU A 966 20.51 43.72 13.52
N VAL A 967 20.88 43.52 12.26
CA VAL A 967 20.03 42.90 11.26
C VAL A 967 20.06 41.37 11.35
N TYR A 968 21.25 40.77 11.50
CA TYR A 968 21.50 39.33 11.55
C TYR A 968 22.43 38.93 12.71
N GLN A 969 22.19 37.75 13.30
CA GLN A 969 23.04 37.22 14.36
C GLN A 969 24.26 36.50 13.77
N VAL A 970 25.35 37.25 13.56
CA VAL A 970 26.59 36.76 12.92
C VAL A 970 27.32 35.64 13.66
N ARG A 971 26.99 35.41 14.94
CA ARG A 971 27.59 34.34 15.76
C ARG A 971 27.00 32.96 15.48
N ASN A 972 25.84 32.90 14.82
CA ASN A 972 25.18 31.64 14.54
C ASN A 972 25.97 30.82 13.51
N ARG A 973 26.29 29.58 13.87
CA ARG A 973 26.93 28.55 13.02
C ARG A 973 26.12 27.25 12.99
N SER A 974 25.21 27.07 13.94
CA SER A 974 24.33 25.91 14.11
C SER A 974 22.88 26.34 14.35
N GLY A 975 21.93 25.46 13.99
CA GLY A 975 20.49 25.72 14.13
C GLY A 975 20.00 25.93 15.57
N GLN A 976 20.79 25.55 16.59
CA GLN A 976 20.48 25.75 18.01
C GLN A 976 21.16 26.98 18.63
N ASP A 977 22.11 27.60 17.94
CA ASP A 977 22.80 28.79 18.44
C ASP A 977 21.88 29.97 18.78
N PRO A 978 20.71 30.15 18.16
CA PRO A 978 19.71 31.14 18.59
C PRO A 978 19.27 31.05 20.06
N LEU A 979 19.52 29.92 20.76
CA LEU A 979 19.33 29.81 22.20
C LEU A 979 20.45 30.47 23.01
N ASN A 980 21.68 30.48 22.47
CA ASN A 980 22.86 31.08 23.09
C ASN A 980 23.01 32.56 22.72
N PHE A 981 22.58 32.94 21.51
CA PHE A 981 22.73 34.28 20.96
C PHE A 981 21.38 34.83 20.51
N PRO A 982 20.90 35.96 21.07
CA PRO A 982 19.59 36.50 20.73
C PRO A 982 19.39 36.71 19.23
N ILE A 983 18.23 36.30 18.73
CA ILE A 983 17.83 36.53 17.34
C ILE A 983 17.73 38.03 17.01
N LYS A 984 18.03 38.38 15.76
CA LYS A 984 18.08 39.76 15.25
C LYS A 984 16.93 40.05 14.28
N LEU A 985 16.90 41.26 13.70
CA LEU A 985 15.72 41.77 12.98
C LEU A 985 15.26 40.86 11.86
N ASN A 986 16.17 40.32 11.03
CA ASN A 986 15.80 39.46 9.92
C ASN A 986 15.05 38.20 10.41
N ASN A 987 15.56 37.54 11.45
CA ASN A 987 14.92 36.38 12.04
C ASN A 987 13.59 36.74 12.70
N LYS A 988 13.49 37.88 13.42
CA LYS A 988 12.22 38.31 14.03
C LYS A 988 11.14 38.56 12.97
N ILE A 989 11.52 39.17 11.84
CA ILE A 989 10.62 39.40 10.69
C ILE A 989 10.22 38.06 10.06
N ALA A 990 11.17 37.13 9.85
CA ALA A 990 10.89 35.80 9.34
C ALA A 990 9.96 34.98 10.25
N ALA A 991 10.10 35.13 11.57
CA ALA A 991 9.24 34.50 12.57
C ALA A 991 7.83 35.09 12.55
N LEU A 992 7.68 36.41 12.37
CA LEU A 992 6.38 37.05 12.16
C LEU A 992 5.69 36.51 10.90
N GLY A 993 6.43 36.38 9.79
CA GLY A 993 5.88 35.80 8.55
C GLY A 993 5.37 34.38 8.77
N SER A 994 6.17 33.56 9.47
CA SER A 994 5.77 32.19 9.84
C SER A 994 4.57 32.15 10.78
N SER A 995 4.41 33.16 11.64
CA SER A 995 3.24 33.29 12.52
C SER A 995 1.99 33.69 11.76
N ILE A 996 2.09 34.61 10.80
CA ILE A 996 0.96 35.06 9.97
C ILE A 996 0.48 33.91 9.10
N GLU A 997 1.39 33.14 8.51
CA GLU A 997 1.08 32.02 7.62
C GLU A 997 0.69 30.71 8.36
N ARG A 998 0.66 30.73 9.70
CA ARG A 998 0.27 29.57 10.49
C ARG A 998 -1.25 29.46 10.58
N GLY A 999 -1.82 28.77 9.60
CA GLY A 999 -3.26 28.57 9.46
C GLY A 999 -3.90 29.64 8.58
N ASP A 1000 -5.04 29.29 7.98
CA ASP A 1000 -5.79 30.19 7.12
C ASP A 1000 -6.75 31.05 7.95
N GLY A 1001 -6.70 32.37 7.75
CA GLY A 1001 -7.55 33.31 8.47
C GLY A 1001 -7.04 34.75 8.38
N LYS A 1002 -7.88 35.69 8.83
CA LYS A 1002 -7.51 37.11 8.92
C LYS A 1002 -6.33 37.31 9.88
N PRO A 1003 -5.31 38.11 9.54
CA PRO A 1003 -4.23 38.42 10.47
C PRO A 1003 -4.75 39.05 11.76
N THR A 1004 -4.10 38.72 12.88
CA THR A 1004 -4.43 39.32 14.17
C THR A 1004 -4.04 40.80 14.20
N ALA A 1005 -4.72 41.62 15.00
CA ALA A 1005 -4.35 43.03 15.19
C ALA A 1005 -2.88 43.18 15.63
N ALA A 1006 -2.42 42.30 16.53
CA ALA A 1006 -1.03 42.27 16.99
C ALA A 1006 -0.02 41.99 15.86
N SER A 1007 -0.39 41.23 14.82
CA SER A 1007 0.48 40.99 13.67
C SER A 1007 0.83 42.28 12.93
N TYR A 1008 -0.12 43.23 12.84
CA TYR A 1008 0.12 44.55 12.25
C TYR A 1008 0.98 45.44 13.13
N GLU A 1009 0.75 45.43 14.45
CA GLU A 1009 1.56 46.18 15.41
C GLU A 1009 3.01 45.71 15.42
N VAL A 1010 3.23 44.38 15.46
CA VAL A 1010 4.57 43.79 15.41
C VAL A 1010 5.23 44.04 14.05
N PHE A 1011 4.49 43.95 12.94
CA PHE A 1011 5.01 44.30 11.63
C PHE A 1011 5.51 45.76 11.59
N LYS A 1012 4.73 46.70 12.13
CA LYS A 1012 5.11 48.11 12.22
C LYS A 1012 6.36 48.28 13.09
N LEU A 1013 6.38 47.67 14.29
CA LEU A 1013 7.51 47.72 15.21
C LEU A 1013 8.82 47.25 14.54
N LEU A 1014 8.79 46.09 13.90
CA LEU A 1014 9.98 45.51 13.26
C LEU A 1014 10.39 46.29 12.01
N SER A 1015 9.42 46.80 11.24
CA SER A 1015 9.68 47.63 10.06
C SER A 1015 10.34 48.95 10.45
N ASP A 1016 9.87 49.61 11.51
CA ASP A 1016 10.44 50.86 12.01
C ASP A 1016 11.88 50.64 12.51
N GLN A 1017 12.13 49.52 13.21
CA GLN A 1017 13.48 49.14 13.65
C GLN A 1017 14.44 48.86 12.48
N LEU A 1018 13.96 48.17 11.43
CA LEU A 1018 14.76 47.92 10.23
C LEU A 1018 15.05 49.22 9.46
N ALA A 1019 14.08 50.13 9.37
CA ALA A 1019 14.25 51.43 8.69
C ALA A 1019 15.36 52.28 9.32
N VAL A 1020 15.52 52.23 10.65
CA VAL A 1020 16.65 52.86 11.36
C VAL A 1020 17.99 52.30 10.87
N GLN A 1021 18.10 50.97 10.76
CA GLN A 1021 19.33 50.34 10.27
C GLN A 1021 19.59 50.62 8.79
N LYS A 1022 18.54 50.64 7.95
CA LYS A 1022 18.65 51.01 6.53
C LYS A 1022 19.16 52.45 6.36
N THR A 1023 18.58 53.39 7.10
CA THR A 1023 19.03 54.80 7.10
C THR A 1023 20.50 54.93 7.54
N ARG A 1024 20.91 54.17 8.56
CA ARG A 1024 22.30 54.15 9.04
C ARG A 1024 23.25 53.59 7.98
N LEU A 1025 22.87 52.52 7.30
CA LEU A 1025 23.65 51.93 6.20
C LEU A 1025 23.77 52.90 5.03
N ASP A 1026 22.64 53.46 4.56
CA ASP A 1026 22.60 54.40 3.43
C ASP A 1026 23.43 55.65 3.71
N THR A 1027 23.36 56.18 4.94
CA THR A 1027 24.20 57.31 5.37
C THR A 1027 25.68 56.95 5.29
N THR A 1028 26.06 55.79 5.84
CA THR A 1028 27.44 55.28 5.83
C THR A 1028 27.95 55.10 4.40
N LEU A 1029 27.14 54.54 3.51
CA LEU A 1029 27.47 54.40 2.08
C LEU A 1029 27.55 55.75 1.35
N LYS A 1030 26.77 56.74 1.75
CA LYS A 1030 26.80 58.07 1.11
C LYS A 1030 27.98 58.92 1.58
N THR A 1031 28.37 58.82 2.85
CA THR A 1031 29.41 59.67 3.45
C THR A 1031 30.80 59.05 3.42
N ASP A 1032 30.92 57.77 3.79
CA ASP A 1032 32.20 57.14 4.03
C ASP A 1032 32.74 56.39 2.80
N LEU A 1033 31.87 55.73 2.04
CA LEU A 1033 32.29 54.97 0.85
C LEU A 1033 33.03 55.84 -0.20
N PRO A 1034 32.60 57.08 -0.54
CA PRO A 1034 33.35 57.92 -1.48
C PRO A 1034 34.73 58.30 -0.96
N ALA A 1035 34.86 58.55 0.35
CA ALA A 1035 36.13 58.88 0.99
C ALA A 1035 37.09 57.69 0.96
N VAL A 1036 36.58 56.49 1.27
CA VAL A 1036 37.32 55.22 1.15
C VAL A 1036 37.72 54.95 -0.29
N ASN A 1037 36.81 55.09 -1.25
CA ASN A 1037 37.08 54.86 -2.67
C ASN A 1037 38.12 55.83 -3.23
N LYS A 1038 38.12 57.09 -2.76
CA LYS A 1038 39.18 58.04 -3.08
C LYS A 1038 40.55 57.55 -2.57
N LEU A 1039 40.64 57.11 -1.31
CA LEU A 1039 41.89 56.58 -0.73
C LEU A 1039 42.40 55.32 -1.46
N LEU A 1040 41.50 54.45 -1.92
CA LEU A 1040 41.82 53.28 -2.73
C LEU A 1040 42.36 53.68 -4.11
N THR A 1041 41.68 54.61 -4.78
CA THR A 1041 42.08 55.11 -6.11
C THR A 1041 43.44 55.83 -6.05
N ASP A 1042 43.66 56.65 -5.03
CA ASP A 1042 44.94 57.34 -4.79
C ASP A 1042 46.10 56.33 -4.58
N ARG A 1043 45.79 55.07 -4.21
CA ARG A 1043 46.73 53.94 -4.04
C ARG A 1043 46.70 52.95 -5.20
N ARG A 1044 46.07 53.30 -6.33
CA ARG A 1044 45.93 52.47 -7.54
C ARG A 1044 45.23 51.12 -7.29
N LEU A 1045 44.26 51.10 -6.37
CA LEU A 1045 43.39 49.96 -6.12
C LEU A 1045 41.99 50.24 -6.67
N ASP A 1046 41.31 49.17 -7.10
CA ASP A 1046 39.93 49.28 -7.57
C ASP A 1046 39.00 49.77 -6.46
N PRO A 1047 38.06 50.70 -6.74
CA PRO A 1047 37.08 51.15 -5.76
C PRO A 1047 36.19 49.99 -5.32
N LEU A 1048 35.61 50.12 -4.12
CA LEU A 1048 34.58 49.23 -3.62
C LEU A 1048 33.25 49.56 -4.31
N ALA A 1049 32.54 48.52 -4.73
CA ALA A 1049 31.25 48.61 -5.42
C ALA A 1049 30.13 47.98 -4.56
N PRO A 1050 29.09 48.73 -4.20
CA PRO A 1050 27.94 48.18 -3.50
C PRO A 1050 27.13 47.27 -4.42
N THR A 1051 26.81 46.06 -3.96
CA THR A 1051 25.96 45.09 -4.68
C THR A 1051 25.13 44.28 -3.70
N THR A 1052 23.91 43.91 -4.10
CA THR A 1052 23.00 43.02 -3.35
C THR A 1052 22.95 41.62 -3.96
N THR A 1053 23.99 41.28 -4.74
CA THR A 1053 24.22 39.95 -5.33
C THR A 1053 25.47 39.36 -4.69
N GLU A 1054 25.34 38.19 -4.09
CA GLU A 1054 26.45 37.47 -3.47
C GLU A 1054 27.41 36.95 -4.55
N SER A 1055 28.69 37.28 -4.46
CA SER A 1055 29.70 36.76 -5.38
C SER A 1055 30.00 35.30 -5.06
N LYS A 1056 29.88 34.42 -6.07
CA LYS A 1056 30.17 32.99 -5.93
C LYS A 1056 31.62 32.71 -5.54
#